data_AF-A0A7Y4A3L7-F1
#
_entry.id   AF-A0A7Y4A3L7-F1
#
_cell.length_a   1.000
_cell.length_b   1.000
_cell.length_c   1.000
_cell.angle_alpha   90.00
_cell.angle_beta   90.00
_cell.angle_gamma   90.00
#
_symmetry.space_group_name_H-M   'P 1'
#
loop_
_entity.id
_entity.type
_entity.pdbx_description
1 polymer ?
#
loop_
_entity_poly.entity_id
_entity_poly.type
_entity_poly.pdbx_seq_one_letter_code
_entity_poly.pdbx_strand_id
1 'polypeptide(L)'
;MPTLHFTLTVDGLNPDTFVVREFDGTSSISQQSSSDRVQCNGYRYDVQLASRDPFINPDDILEKNVQLTLYRNGEISQRIEGIVRSFSTGDTGHHYTFYGLTLTPALERLSLRQNCRLFQQKTVPEIISILLKEMNINDFAFSTKTDFSQREFCVQYRETDLDFLHRLAAEEGLIYSFIFSQGKYTLLFCDSSAQLPSLPDPILYNALSGGNAEVPFISHFEVAKSNTSTSAVLKDYSFKKPSYSFKQEALSKHGGTDESLYEHFDAPGRFKSSEVGKHFSHVRAEFLAREAYIATGKSDVPTLQAGFKFFVQDHFDKTVAQEWLVVSVHHTGSQPQALEEEGGSGATTYSNRFSVIPSQHNWQAEPTTKPIVDGPMIATVVGPENEEIYCDEFGRVKVQFPWDRYSNGDEYSSCWIRVSQSWAGSQYGTIALPRVGHEVIVEFLNGDPDQPIITGRTYHATNTPPYPLPEHKTKTVLRSETHQGEGYNELSFDDQGGNEQVFIHAQKDWDKEIGHDSTTHIKNDEHIVVENNNFSHVKRHYHETIEGDKRNYTAKDQTLIVEGSLHLKTGTVWVNESGSEIHIKAGNKVVIEAGSEITLKAAGSFLKVDPAGVHLVGAGVNLNSGGSAGSGSGFAGQAAELPKCLSNDTYVEEIDKHDVVASQHTTASNVKTSFNAQNEVLFPYQSSSISSVLEVSNAILTIDENDQSKGEALRLKSLLLKQSLTLDKLANRESHSYKKGSNGQEVEYIQQALLELGLDLGKYGADGDYGSTTKRQIKLFQESYQPTNTTHLAYSVGAADGIVGQGTILGLDEALVEGWRYHQLTVNWADSEFGLFLGNVESNNDYSAYNKTKGGLRSFYNTDLTSMTIVQVQELQRTREAFAVGRFQLIPSTLDAAIKQLNIDKKKLFNKTVQDTIFNDYLIRVKRPHIISYLESDGSLEDAIYAWAKEFASAGVEKGQKISKNRIAQGGESYYSGDGLNKAHISPKEMKQVLLKSKIKASK
;
A
#
# COMPACT_ATOMS: atom_id res chain seq x y z
N MET A 1 36.91 38.49 -59.74
CA MET A 1 36.63 38.28 -58.30
C MET A 1 35.26 37.66 -58.18
N PRO A 2 35.00 36.80 -57.18
CA PRO A 2 33.65 36.32 -56.95
C PRO A 2 32.73 37.51 -56.64
N THR A 3 31.58 37.59 -57.30
CA THR A 3 30.58 38.66 -57.06
C THR A 3 29.57 38.16 -56.03
N LEU A 4 29.60 38.76 -54.84
CA LEU A 4 28.61 38.53 -53.79
C LEU A 4 27.51 39.59 -53.88
N HIS A 5 26.27 39.16 -53.72
CA HIS A 5 25.10 40.05 -53.67
C HIS A 5 24.04 39.50 -52.72
N PHE A 6 23.39 40.38 -51.95
CA PHE A 6 22.35 40.03 -50.97
C PHE A 6 21.06 40.79 -51.28
N THR A 7 19.93 40.09 -51.26
CA THR A 7 18.58 40.65 -51.42
C THR A 7 17.64 40.15 -50.33
N LEU A 8 16.60 40.93 -50.03
CA LEU A 8 15.56 40.55 -49.08
C LEU A 8 14.19 40.91 -49.66
N THR A 9 13.29 39.94 -49.72
CA THR A 9 11.92 40.12 -50.22
C THR A 9 10.92 39.83 -49.11
N VAL A 10 9.91 40.68 -48.95
CA VAL A 10 8.80 40.53 -47.98
C VAL A 10 7.50 40.30 -48.74
N ASP A 11 6.70 39.32 -48.31
CA ASP A 11 5.42 38.99 -48.93
C ASP A 11 4.42 40.15 -48.84
N GLY A 12 3.80 40.48 -49.98
CA GLY A 12 2.92 41.64 -50.15
C GLY A 12 3.62 42.95 -50.55
N LEU A 13 4.94 43.03 -50.52
CA LEU A 13 5.71 44.19 -50.99
C LEU A 13 6.38 43.92 -52.36
N ASN A 14 6.82 44.99 -53.03
CA ASN A 14 7.61 44.87 -54.26
C ASN A 14 8.99 44.26 -53.89
N PRO A 15 9.53 43.27 -54.63
CA PRO A 15 10.88 42.77 -54.41
C PRO A 15 11.98 43.83 -54.33
N ASP A 16 11.82 44.95 -55.05
CA ASP A 16 12.78 46.06 -55.06
C ASP A 16 12.57 47.07 -53.91
N THR A 17 11.62 46.83 -52.99
CA THR A 17 11.33 47.75 -51.87
C THR A 17 12.52 47.89 -50.92
N PHE A 18 13.28 46.82 -50.66
CA PHE A 18 14.38 46.83 -49.70
C PHE A 18 15.71 46.42 -50.32
N VAL A 19 16.74 47.21 -50.01
CA VAL A 19 18.13 46.91 -50.32
C VAL A 19 18.84 46.46 -49.05
N VAL A 20 19.48 45.29 -49.07
CA VAL A 20 20.25 44.77 -47.92
C VAL A 20 21.58 45.51 -47.82
N ARG A 21 21.85 46.10 -46.65
CA ARG A 21 23.14 46.73 -46.31
C ARG A 21 24.05 45.78 -45.57
N GLU A 22 23.51 45.09 -44.57
CA GLU A 22 24.23 44.21 -43.66
C GLU A 22 23.26 43.20 -43.05
N PHE A 23 23.74 42.02 -42.67
CA PHE A 23 23.02 41.11 -41.79
C PHE A 23 23.98 40.44 -40.81
N ASP A 24 23.49 40.28 -39.59
CA ASP A 24 24.04 39.37 -38.58
C ASP A 24 23.00 38.29 -38.34
N GLY A 25 23.39 37.02 -38.34
CA GLY A 25 22.44 35.93 -38.16
C GLY A 25 23.03 34.72 -37.48
N THR A 26 22.28 34.13 -36.56
CA THR A 26 22.66 32.89 -35.87
C THR A 26 21.68 31.78 -36.26
N SER A 27 22.18 30.57 -36.45
CA SER A 27 21.43 29.34 -36.68
C SER A 27 21.93 28.25 -35.73
N SER A 28 21.02 27.41 -35.24
CA SER A 28 21.28 26.34 -34.27
C SER A 28 20.43 25.11 -34.57
N ILE A 29 20.85 23.93 -34.09
CA ILE A 29 19.95 22.80 -33.88
C ILE A 29 19.12 23.11 -32.64
N SER A 30 17.80 23.05 -32.78
CA SER A 30 16.85 23.43 -31.72
C SER A 30 17.12 24.84 -31.14
N GLN A 31 16.68 25.07 -29.90
CA GLN A 31 17.02 26.23 -29.09
C GLN A 31 18.52 26.19 -28.71
N GLN A 32 19.21 27.31 -28.89
CA GLN A 32 20.46 27.62 -28.19
C GLN A 32 20.48 29.06 -27.69
N SER A 33 21.13 29.27 -26.54
CA SER A 33 21.42 30.60 -25.99
C SER A 33 22.80 31.07 -26.46
N SER A 34 22.90 32.24 -27.09
CA SER A 34 24.19 32.85 -27.41
C SER A 34 24.85 33.47 -26.17
N SER A 35 26.16 33.77 -26.25
CA SER A 35 26.89 34.50 -25.20
C SER A 35 26.25 35.82 -24.80
N ASP A 36 25.55 36.44 -25.75
CA ASP A 36 24.96 37.77 -25.63
C ASP A 36 23.50 37.71 -25.14
N ARG A 37 23.06 36.54 -24.65
CA ARG A 37 21.72 36.22 -24.13
C ARG A 37 20.57 36.36 -25.14
N VAL A 38 20.87 36.47 -26.43
CA VAL A 38 19.86 36.38 -27.48
C VAL A 38 19.59 34.90 -27.75
N GLN A 39 18.38 34.46 -27.45
CA GLN A 39 17.93 33.10 -27.71
C GLN A 39 17.69 32.88 -29.21
N CYS A 40 18.20 31.78 -29.74
CA CYS A 40 18.07 31.36 -31.12
C CYS A 40 17.24 30.08 -31.19
N ASN A 41 16.02 30.16 -31.73
CA ASN A 41 15.09 29.02 -31.86
C ASN A 41 15.22 28.36 -33.24
N GLY A 42 16.45 27.94 -33.57
CA GLY A 42 16.84 27.31 -34.84
C GLY A 42 17.46 28.27 -35.86
N TYR A 43 16.92 29.48 -36.02
CA TYR A 43 17.70 30.64 -36.49
C TYR A 43 17.07 31.98 -36.08
N ARG A 44 17.87 33.04 -36.18
CA ARG A 44 17.49 34.45 -36.09
C ARG A 44 18.44 35.28 -36.94
N TYR A 45 17.92 36.17 -37.79
CA TYR A 45 18.73 37.11 -38.58
C TYR A 45 18.26 38.54 -38.32
N ASP A 46 19.14 39.40 -37.85
CA ASP A 46 18.91 40.83 -37.71
C ASP A 46 19.53 41.55 -38.93
N VAL A 47 18.68 42.04 -39.83
CA VAL A 47 19.03 42.55 -41.16
C VAL A 47 18.89 44.07 -41.18
N GLN A 48 19.93 44.76 -41.64
CA GLN A 48 19.94 46.20 -41.88
C GLN A 48 19.61 46.49 -43.34
N LEU A 49 18.59 47.32 -43.54
CA LEU A 49 17.96 47.59 -44.82
C LEU A 49 17.99 49.08 -45.16
N ALA A 50 17.80 49.37 -46.44
CA ALA A 50 17.56 50.70 -46.96
C ALA A 50 16.40 50.66 -47.96
N SER A 51 15.55 51.68 -47.98
CA SER A 51 14.54 51.87 -49.02
C SER A 51 14.50 53.31 -49.51
N ARG A 52 14.13 53.51 -50.78
CA ARG A 52 13.80 54.82 -51.34
C ARG A 52 12.40 55.30 -50.89
N ASP A 53 11.59 54.43 -50.28
CA ASP A 53 10.33 54.79 -49.64
C ASP A 53 10.55 55.11 -48.14
N PRO A 54 10.29 56.36 -47.69
CA PRO A 54 10.41 56.76 -46.29
C PRO A 54 9.14 56.48 -45.45
N PHE A 55 8.05 55.98 -46.05
CA PHE A 55 6.74 55.84 -45.39
C PHE A 55 6.25 54.39 -45.33
N ILE A 56 7.17 53.42 -45.24
CA ILE A 56 6.79 52.01 -45.14
C ILE A 56 6.19 51.73 -43.76
N ASN A 57 4.92 51.33 -43.75
CA ASN A 57 4.16 51.05 -42.55
C ASN A 57 4.58 49.70 -41.92
N PRO A 58 4.97 49.66 -40.63
CA PRO A 58 5.33 48.41 -39.95
C PRO A 58 4.24 47.34 -39.96
N ASP A 59 2.96 47.73 -39.92
CA ASP A 59 1.83 46.78 -39.91
C ASP A 59 1.69 45.99 -41.22
N ASP A 60 2.22 46.52 -42.33
CA ASP A 60 2.24 45.82 -43.62
C ASP A 60 3.39 44.79 -43.73
N ILE A 61 4.30 44.76 -42.75
CA ILE A 61 5.51 43.93 -42.72
C ILE A 61 5.49 42.87 -41.62
N LEU A 62 5.03 43.22 -40.42
CA LEU A 62 5.02 42.31 -39.27
C LEU A 62 4.22 41.02 -39.59
N GLU A 63 4.71 39.87 -39.12
CA GLU A 63 4.15 38.53 -39.40
C GLU A 63 4.10 38.09 -40.88
N LYS A 64 4.56 38.92 -41.84
CA LYS A 64 4.72 38.51 -43.24
C LYS A 64 5.85 37.51 -43.39
N ASN A 65 5.74 36.66 -44.41
CA ASN A 65 6.83 35.82 -44.85
C ASN A 65 7.94 36.69 -45.45
N VAL A 66 9.19 36.36 -45.17
CA VAL A 66 10.37 37.09 -45.64
C VAL A 66 11.46 36.10 -46.05
N GLN A 67 12.15 36.42 -47.15
CA GLN A 67 13.24 35.62 -47.70
C GLN A 67 14.50 36.47 -47.86
N LEU A 68 15.58 36.12 -47.14
CA LEU A 68 16.93 36.63 -47.35
C LEU A 68 17.66 35.69 -48.33
N THR A 69 18.21 36.24 -49.42
CA THR A 69 18.89 35.45 -50.47
C THR A 69 20.33 35.90 -50.65
N LEU A 70 21.26 34.95 -50.56
CA LEU A 70 22.68 35.15 -50.86
C LEU A 70 22.97 34.64 -52.28
N TYR A 71 23.56 35.51 -53.10
CA TYR A 71 24.07 35.18 -54.43
C TYR A 71 25.60 35.17 -54.43
N ARG A 72 26.19 34.21 -55.15
CA ARG A 72 27.63 34.16 -55.48
C ARG A 72 27.76 33.92 -56.97
N ASN A 73 28.48 34.78 -57.67
CA ASN A 73 28.65 34.74 -59.14
C ASN A 73 27.33 34.82 -59.95
N GLY A 74 26.29 35.42 -59.37
CA GLY A 74 24.94 35.50 -59.97
C GLY A 74 24.05 34.29 -59.72
N GLU A 75 24.58 33.20 -59.16
CA GLU A 75 23.81 32.02 -58.76
C GLU A 75 23.38 32.11 -57.29
N ILE A 76 22.23 31.52 -56.96
CA ILE A 76 21.72 31.48 -55.58
C ILE A 76 22.54 30.46 -54.79
N SER A 77 23.19 30.94 -53.73
CA SER A 77 24.09 30.15 -52.88
C SER A 77 23.45 29.77 -51.53
N GLN A 78 22.57 30.61 -50.99
CA GLN A 78 21.71 30.26 -49.84
C GLN A 78 20.40 31.07 -49.87
N ARG A 79 19.34 30.49 -49.31
CA ARG A 79 18.09 31.18 -48.95
C ARG A 79 17.78 30.94 -47.49
N ILE A 80 17.29 31.96 -46.81
CA ILE A 80 16.71 31.87 -45.47
C ILE A 80 15.30 32.43 -45.56
N GLU A 81 14.31 31.56 -45.42
CA GLU A 81 12.88 31.89 -45.42
C GLU A 81 12.34 31.80 -44.01
N GLY A 82 11.57 32.80 -43.57
CA GLY A 82 10.97 32.88 -42.24
C GLY A 82 9.86 33.94 -42.19
N ILE A 83 9.56 34.45 -40.99
CA ILE A 83 8.61 35.54 -40.74
C ILE A 83 9.32 36.77 -40.15
N VAL A 84 8.72 37.95 -40.31
CA VAL A 84 9.22 39.17 -39.67
C VAL A 84 8.73 39.26 -38.22
N ARG A 85 9.67 39.14 -37.29
CA ARG A 85 9.45 39.16 -35.84
C ARG A 85 9.48 40.57 -35.24
N SER A 86 10.29 41.44 -35.83
CA SER A 86 10.42 42.85 -35.46
C SER A 86 10.80 43.67 -36.69
N PHE A 87 10.34 44.92 -36.73
CA PHE A 87 10.67 45.89 -37.76
C PHE A 87 10.86 47.26 -37.10
N SER A 88 11.85 48.01 -37.56
CA SER A 88 12.20 49.33 -37.04
C SER A 88 12.57 50.30 -38.16
N THR A 89 12.22 51.57 -37.96
CA THR A 89 12.59 52.67 -38.85
C THR A 89 13.71 53.48 -38.18
N GLY A 90 14.81 53.69 -38.89
CA GLY A 90 15.94 54.52 -38.49
C GLY A 90 15.91 55.88 -39.17
N ASP A 91 17.10 56.49 -39.29
CA ASP A 91 17.24 57.81 -39.90
C ASP A 91 16.97 57.78 -41.43
N THR A 92 16.48 58.92 -41.94
CA THR A 92 16.38 59.20 -43.38
C THR A 92 17.61 59.99 -43.85
N GLY A 93 18.36 59.42 -44.80
CA GLY A 93 19.46 60.07 -45.53
C GLY A 93 18.96 60.97 -46.67
N HIS A 94 19.82 61.23 -47.67
CA HIS A 94 19.43 62.03 -48.84
C HIS A 94 18.66 61.20 -49.88
N HIS A 95 18.98 59.91 -50.02
CA HIS A 95 18.36 59.01 -51.00
C HIS A 95 17.64 57.81 -50.42
N TYR A 96 17.98 57.40 -49.19
CA TYR A 96 17.40 56.22 -48.54
C TYR A 96 16.91 56.52 -47.11
N THR A 97 15.84 55.86 -46.70
CA THR A 97 15.51 55.66 -45.27
C THR A 97 16.02 54.30 -44.83
N PHE A 98 16.65 54.25 -43.66
CA PHE A 98 17.17 53.02 -43.10
C PHE A 98 16.12 52.30 -42.26
N TYR A 99 16.13 50.96 -42.34
CA TYR A 99 15.21 50.11 -41.59
C TYR A 99 15.97 48.91 -41.02
N GLY A 100 15.51 48.39 -39.88
CA GLY A 100 15.98 47.15 -39.28
C GLY A 100 14.88 46.11 -39.28
N LEU A 101 15.22 44.85 -39.59
CA LEU A 101 14.26 43.74 -39.67
C LEU A 101 14.83 42.50 -38.98
N THR A 102 14.09 41.94 -38.02
CA THR A 102 14.41 40.63 -37.41
C THR A 102 13.62 39.54 -38.12
N LEU A 103 14.32 38.62 -38.80
CA LEU A 103 13.78 37.42 -39.43
C LEU A 103 13.94 36.23 -38.46
N THR A 104 12.86 35.49 -38.22
CA THR A 104 12.83 34.27 -37.38
C THR A 104 11.99 33.17 -38.03
N PRO A 105 12.09 31.89 -37.64
CA PRO A 105 11.15 30.88 -38.10
C PRO A 105 9.73 31.18 -37.62
N ALA A 106 8.72 30.67 -38.34
CA ALA A 106 7.32 30.75 -37.91
C ALA A 106 7.05 30.09 -36.54
N LEU A 107 7.95 29.18 -36.12
CA LEU A 107 7.99 28.57 -34.79
C LEU A 107 7.97 29.60 -33.65
N GLU A 108 8.56 30.79 -33.88
CA GLU A 108 8.67 31.87 -32.89
C GLU A 108 7.30 32.36 -32.39
N ARG A 109 6.22 32.15 -33.16
CA ARG A 109 4.83 32.46 -32.74
C ARG A 109 4.43 31.77 -31.44
N LEU A 110 4.98 30.58 -31.17
CA LEU A 110 4.71 29.85 -29.92
C LEU A 110 5.27 30.58 -28.68
N SER A 111 6.26 31.47 -28.82
CA SER A 111 6.77 32.31 -27.73
C SER A 111 5.77 33.40 -27.30
N LEU A 112 4.81 33.73 -28.16
CA LEU A 112 3.86 34.83 -27.96
C LEU A 112 2.60 34.40 -27.20
N ARG A 113 2.36 33.09 -27.02
CA ARG A 113 1.20 32.57 -26.30
C ARG A 113 1.64 31.75 -25.08
N GLN A 114 1.18 32.19 -23.91
CA GLN A 114 1.28 31.50 -22.63
C GLN A 114 -0.07 30.85 -22.30
N ASN A 115 -0.07 29.63 -21.75
CA ASN A 115 -1.31 28.89 -21.50
C ASN A 115 -1.25 28.03 -20.22
N CYS A 116 -2.44 27.62 -19.75
CA CYS A 116 -2.63 26.56 -18.76
C CYS A 116 -3.61 25.54 -19.33
N ARG A 117 -3.13 24.33 -19.63
CA ARG A 117 -3.95 23.24 -20.20
C ARG A 117 -3.33 21.87 -19.98
N LEU A 118 -4.13 20.84 -20.17
CA LEU A 118 -3.73 19.44 -20.02
C LEU A 118 -3.92 18.65 -21.32
N PHE A 119 -3.07 17.65 -21.51
CA PHE A 119 -3.12 16.67 -22.57
C PHE A 119 -3.17 15.28 -21.93
N GLN A 120 -4.05 14.42 -22.45
CA GLN A 120 -4.27 13.06 -21.95
C GLN A 120 -4.24 12.06 -23.11
N GLN A 121 -3.61 10.90 -22.88
CA GLN A 121 -3.50 9.80 -23.84
C GLN A 121 -2.91 10.27 -25.19
N LYS A 122 -1.82 11.05 -25.13
CA LYS A 122 -1.08 11.54 -26.31
C LYS A 122 0.41 11.32 -26.14
N THR A 123 1.07 11.00 -27.24
CA THR A 123 2.52 11.02 -27.37
C THR A 123 3.03 12.46 -27.49
N VAL A 124 4.31 12.70 -27.21
CA VAL A 124 4.90 14.04 -27.36
C VAL A 124 4.85 14.56 -28.81
N PRO A 125 5.15 13.76 -29.86
CA PRO A 125 4.94 14.20 -31.25
C PRO A 125 3.51 14.65 -31.57
N GLU A 126 2.48 14.01 -31.00
CA GLU A 126 1.09 14.44 -31.17
C GLU A 126 0.80 15.76 -30.45
N ILE A 127 1.33 15.96 -29.23
CA ILE A 127 1.20 17.23 -28.49
C ILE A 127 1.89 18.36 -29.27
N ILE A 128 3.13 18.15 -29.73
CA ILE A 128 3.87 19.12 -30.56
C ILE A 128 3.11 19.41 -31.86
N SER A 129 2.53 18.40 -32.51
CA SER A 129 1.71 18.57 -33.71
C SER A 129 0.47 19.45 -33.48
N ILE A 130 -0.14 19.39 -32.28
CA ILE A 130 -1.27 20.26 -31.91
C ILE A 130 -0.77 21.71 -31.74
N LEU A 131 0.32 21.91 -30.99
CA LEU A 131 0.91 23.25 -30.76
C LEU A 131 1.22 23.96 -32.10
N LEU A 132 1.87 23.25 -33.03
CA LEU A 132 2.26 23.79 -34.34
C LEU A 132 1.04 24.16 -35.20
N LYS A 133 0.04 23.26 -35.29
CA LYS A 133 -1.18 23.49 -36.07
C LYS A 133 -2.02 24.64 -35.53
N GLU A 134 -2.09 24.82 -34.21
CA GLU A 134 -2.76 25.97 -33.58
C GLU A 134 -2.12 27.33 -33.95
N MET A 135 -0.85 27.35 -34.36
CA MET A 135 -0.14 28.54 -34.87
C MET A 135 -0.01 28.59 -36.40
N ASN A 136 -0.80 27.78 -37.12
CA ASN A 136 -0.77 27.64 -38.58
C ASN A 136 0.58 27.17 -39.16
N ILE A 137 1.40 26.48 -38.36
CA ILE A 137 2.64 25.84 -38.83
C ILE A 137 2.27 24.44 -39.30
N ASN A 138 2.13 24.27 -40.61
CA ASN A 138 1.63 23.02 -41.23
C ASN A 138 2.73 22.17 -41.87
N ASP A 139 3.79 22.79 -42.39
CA ASP A 139 4.93 22.10 -43.02
C ASP A 139 5.95 21.65 -41.94
N PHE A 140 5.61 20.58 -41.24
CA PHE A 140 6.50 19.90 -40.31
C PHE A 140 6.50 18.38 -40.51
N ALA A 141 7.58 17.72 -40.10
CA ALA A 141 7.75 16.28 -40.20
C ALA A 141 8.45 15.71 -38.96
N PHE A 142 8.16 14.46 -38.63
CA PHE A 142 8.89 13.68 -37.63
C PHE A 142 9.63 12.54 -38.33
N SER A 143 10.94 12.48 -38.17
CA SER A 143 11.79 11.35 -38.59
C SER A 143 12.45 10.79 -37.34
N THR A 144 11.79 9.83 -36.70
CA THR A 144 12.19 9.29 -35.39
C THR A 144 12.42 7.79 -35.47
N LYS A 145 13.32 7.26 -34.64
CA LYS A 145 13.58 5.82 -34.49
C LYS A 145 12.86 5.22 -33.27
N THR A 146 12.53 6.06 -32.31
CA THR A 146 11.90 5.71 -31.03
C THR A 146 10.37 5.72 -31.16
N ASP A 147 9.73 4.68 -30.61
CA ASP A 147 8.29 4.64 -30.41
C ASP A 147 7.95 5.34 -29.08
N PHE A 148 7.51 6.60 -29.17
CA PHE A 148 7.18 7.40 -27.98
C PHE A 148 5.95 6.86 -27.26
N SER A 149 6.06 6.72 -25.93
CA SER A 149 4.93 6.30 -25.10
C SER A 149 3.86 7.38 -24.99
N GLN A 150 2.58 6.97 -24.96
CA GLN A 150 1.48 7.88 -24.64
C GLN A 150 1.57 8.31 -23.17
N ARG A 151 1.43 9.61 -22.92
CA ARG A 151 1.37 10.18 -21.57
C ARG A 151 -0.08 10.13 -21.06
N GLU A 152 -0.32 9.44 -19.94
CA GLU A 152 -1.63 9.42 -19.26
C GLU A 152 -2.09 10.85 -18.93
N PHE A 153 -1.17 11.69 -18.49
CA PHE A 153 -1.38 13.08 -18.11
C PHE A 153 -0.13 13.91 -18.39
N CYS A 154 -0.27 15.05 -19.07
CA CYS A 154 0.80 16.01 -19.27
C CYS A 154 0.24 17.43 -19.29
N VAL A 155 0.79 18.31 -18.47
CA VAL A 155 0.27 19.67 -18.26
C VAL A 155 1.27 20.70 -18.80
N GLN A 156 0.73 21.66 -19.55
CA GLN A 156 1.33 22.95 -19.81
C GLN A 156 0.86 23.91 -18.72
N TYR A 157 1.75 24.39 -17.86
CA TYR A 157 1.36 25.23 -16.71
C TYR A 157 2.13 26.54 -16.66
N ARG A 158 1.45 27.65 -16.98
CA ARG A 158 1.99 29.03 -16.93
C ARG A 158 3.29 29.21 -17.73
N GLU A 159 3.53 28.38 -18.74
CA GLU A 159 4.69 28.43 -19.65
C GLU A 159 4.22 28.80 -21.07
N THR A 160 5.12 29.32 -21.92
CA THR A 160 4.76 29.57 -23.34
C THR A 160 4.58 28.23 -24.08
N ASP A 161 3.88 28.23 -25.20
CA ASP A 161 3.81 27.02 -26.03
C ASP A 161 5.20 26.60 -26.55
N LEU A 162 6.13 27.55 -26.68
CA LEU A 162 7.49 27.29 -27.14
C LEU A 162 8.33 26.65 -26.03
N ASP A 163 8.28 27.18 -24.81
CA ASP A 163 8.95 26.59 -23.64
C ASP A 163 8.44 25.17 -23.39
N PHE A 164 7.12 24.97 -23.50
CA PHE A 164 6.48 23.66 -23.38
C PHE A 164 6.98 22.68 -24.45
N LEU A 165 7.07 23.13 -25.71
CA LEU A 165 7.61 22.34 -26.81
C LEU A 165 9.08 21.97 -26.58
N HIS A 166 9.93 22.94 -26.20
CA HIS A 166 11.35 22.70 -25.94
C HIS A 166 11.58 21.76 -24.77
N ARG A 167 10.79 21.92 -23.69
CA ARG A 167 10.81 21.03 -22.54
C ARG A 167 10.46 19.60 -22.90
N LEU A 168 9.32 19.39 -23.58
CA LEU A 168 8.90 18.06 -24.01
C LEU A 168 9.89 17.43 -25.01
N ALA A 169 10.45 18.25 -25.91
CA ALA A 169 11.46 17.78 -26.86
C ALA A 169 12.73 17.30 -26.13
N ALA A 170 13.26 18.08 -25.17
CA ALA A 170 14.43 17.70 -24.40
C ALA A 170 14.19 16.52 -23.44
N GLU A 171 12.98 16.38 -22.88
CA GLU A 171 12.59 15.20 -22.09
C GLU A 171 12.65 13.90 -22.92
N GLU A 172 12.18 13.93 -24.17
CA GLU A 172 12.10 12.76 -25.06
C GLU A 172 13.32 12.59 -25.99
N GLY A 173 14.32 13.48 -25.92
CA GLY A 173 15.49 13.45 -26.79
C GLY A 173 15.23 13.86 -28.25
N LEU A 174 14.18 14.64 -28.49
CA LEU A 174 13.88 15.24 -29.78
C LEU A 174 14.68 16.53 -29.99
N ILE A 175 15.27 16.65 -31.16
CA ILE A 175 15.84 17.88 -31.70
C ILE A 175 15.06 18.30 -32.95
N TYR A 176 15.18 19.58 -33.33
CA TYR A 176 14.62 20.06 -34.59
C TYR A 176 15.63 20.86 -35.43
N SER A 177 15.44 20.80 -36.74
CA SER A 177 16.14 21.61 -37.73
C SER A 177 15.17 22.05 -38.83
N PHE A 178 15.64 22.91 -39.73
CA PHE A 178 14.82 23.47 -40.80
C PHE A 178 15.41 23.10 -42.16
N ILE A 179 14.63 22.39 -42.97
CA ILE A 179 15.03 21.92 -44.30
C ILE A 179 14.33 22.77 -45.34
N PHE A 180 15.11 23.43 -46.20
CA PHE A 180 14.61 24.08 -47.39
C PHE A 180 14.74 23.17 -48.61
N SER A 181 13.64 22.89 -49.30
CA SER A 181 13.63 22.06 -50.52
C SER A 181 12.50 22.46 -51.45
N GLN A 182 12.81 22.67 -52.74
CA GLN A 182 11.83 22.96 -53.81
C GLN A 182 10.89 24.14 -53.53
N GLY A 183 11.33 25.17 -52.80
CA GLY A 183 10.47 26.30 -52.42
C GLY A 183 9.50 26.00 -51.27
N LYS A 184 9.78 24.93 -50.51
CA LYS A 184 9.13 24.62 -49.23
C LYS A 184 10.14 24.67 -48.10
N TYR A 185 9.70 25.21 -46.99
CA TYR A 185 10.44 25.30 -45.74
C TYR A 185 9.78 24.38 -44.70
N THR A 186 10.49 23.31 -44.31
CA THR A 186 9.95 22.26 -43.45
C THR A 186 10.67 22.21 -42.12
N LEU A 187 9.92 22.25 -41.02
CA LEU A 187 10.41 21.97 -39.67
C LEU A 187 10.53 20.45 -39.46
N LEU A 188 11.76 19.92 -39.40
CA LEU A 188 12.02 18.50 -39.17
C LEU A 188 12.37 18.25 -37.70
N PHE A 189 11.61 17.39 -37.03
CA PHE A 189 11.97 16.80 -35.74
C PHE A 189 12.62 15.43 -35.95
N CYS A 190 13.67 15.14 -35.17
CA CYS A 190 14.27 13.80 -35.10
C CYS A 190 14.82 13.50 -33.70
N ASP A 191 15.05 12.23 -33.41
CA ASP A 191 15.63 11.70 -32.16
C ASP A 191 17.06 11.15 -32.33
N SER A 192 17.62 11.28 -33.54
CA SER A 192 18.98 10.85 -33.84
C SER A 192 19.60 11.70 -34.93
N SER A 193 20.77 12.27 -34.66
CA SER A 193 21.50 13.12 -35.60
C SER A 193 21.90 12.43 -36.90
N ALA A 194 21.92 11.09 -36.92
CA ALA A 194 22.13 10.30 -38.13
C ALA A 194 21.05 10.56 -39.22
N GLN A 195 19.81 10.90 -38.82
CA GLN A 195 18.68 11.19 -39.75
C GLN A 195 18.71 12.59 -40.35
N LEU A 196 19.60 13.47 -39.86
CA LEU A 196 19.78 14.80 -40.43
C LEU A 196 20.42 14.72 -41.83
N PRO A 197 20.10 15.66 -42.74
CA PRO A 197 20.64 15.67 -44.10
C PRO A 197 22.14 15.93 -44.13
N SER A 198 22.82 15.46 -45.19
CA SER A 198 24.19 15.84 -45.52
C SER A 198 24.19 16.81 -46.71
N LEU A 199 25.12 17.77 -46.72
CA LEU A 199 25.46 18.53 -47.93
C LEU A 199 26.04 17.57 -48.98
N PRO A 200 25.75 17.78 -50.29
CA PRO A 200 26.13 16.84 -51.35
C PRO A 200 27.64 16.83 -51.61
N ASP A 201 28.30 17.98 -51.49
CA ASP A 201 29.71 18.17 -51.82
C ASP A 201 30.56 18.32 -50.54
N PRO A 202 31.77 17.72 -50.49
CA PRO A 202 32.74 17.97 -49.43
C PRO A 202 33.19 19.44 -49.38
N ILE A 203 33.47 19.94 -48.18
CA ILE A 203 33.96 21.30 -47.97
C ILE A 203 35.48 21.30 -47.83
N LEU A 204 36.15 22.10 -48.68
CA LEU A 204 37.60 22.27 -48.66
C LEU A 204 38.07 22.96 -47.37
N TYR A 205 39.09 22.42 -46.72
CA TYR A 205 39.87 23.12 -45.70
C TYR A 205 41.13 23.74 -46.30
N ASN A 206 41.37 25.03 -46.04
CA ASN A 206 42.59 25.72 -46.49
C ASN A 206 43.00 26.86 -45.54
N ALA A 207 43.77 26.52 -44.50
CA ALA A 207 44.34 27.50 -43.57
C ALA A 207 45.53 28.33 -44.11
N LEU A 208 46.01 28.04 -45.33
CA LEU A 208 47.13 28.75 -45.97
C LEU A 208 46.68 29.72 -47.07
N SER A 209 45.36 29.90 -47.24
CA SER A 209 44.77 30.81 -48.22
C SER A 209 45.07 32.27 -47.88
N GLY A 210 46.04 32.86 -48.60
CA GLY A 210 46.27 34.30 -48.61
C GLY A 210 45.66 34.94 -49.85
N GLY A 211 44.58 35.71 -49.67
CA GLY A 211 43.89 36.45 -50.75
C GLY A 211 42.56 35.83 -51.19
N ASN A 212 42.05 36.28 -52.33
CA ASN A 212 40.72 35.93 -52.83
C ASN A 212 40.72 34.55 -53.52
N ALA A 213 40.37 33.49 -52.79
CA ALA A 213 40.08 32.18 -53.38
C ALA A 213 38.79 32.22 -54.22
N GLU A 214 38.72 31.44 -55.30
CA GLU A 214 37.53 31.37 -56.15
C GLU A 214 36.41 30.52 -55.51
N VAL A 215 36.80 29.35 -54.96
CA VAL A 215 35.92 28.39 -54.29
C VAL A 215 35.83 28.69 -52.78
N PRO A 216 34.64 28.62 -52.15
CA PRO A 216 34.51 28.79 -50.70
C PRO A 216 35.23 27.67 -49.91
N PHE A 217 35.79 28.00 -48.75
CA PHE A 217 36.60 27.09 -47.94
C PHE A 217 36.56 27.39 -46.44
N ILE A 218 36.89 26.39 -45.62
CA ILE A 218 37.13 26.54 -44.18
C ILE A 218 38.56 27.06 -43.99
N SER A 219 38.69 28.26 -43.45
CA SER A 219 39.98 28.93 -43.20
C SER A 219 40.58 28.58 -41.83
N HIS A 220 39.75 28.10 -40.90
CA HIS A 220 40.15 27.72 -39.55
C HIS A 220 39.24 26.61 -39.02
N PHE A 221 39.82 25.61 -38.35
CA PHE A 221 39.11 24.50 -37.73
C PHE A 221 39.89 24.09 -36.46
N GLU A 222 39.26 24.21 -35.30
CA GLU A 222 39.83 23.90 -33.98
C GLU A 222 39.02 22.79 -33.33
N VAL A 223 39.67 21.70 -32.95
CA VAL A 223 39.05 20.55 -32.28
C VAL A 223 39.30 20.60 -30.78
N ALA A 224 38.24 20.56 -29.99
CA ALA A 224 38.29 20.53 -28.53
C ALA A 224 37.69 19.22 -27.98
N LYS A 225 38.27 18.74 -26.88
CA LYS A 225 37.72 17.66 -26.05
C LYS A 225 37.79 18.07 -24.59
N SER A 226 36.74 17.79 -23.85
CA SER A 226 36.57 18.18 -22.45
C SER A 226 36.06 17.00 -21.62
N ASN A 227 36.34 17.01 -20.32
CA ASN A 227 35.74 16.07 -19.39
C ASN A 227 34.31 16.53 -19.07
N THR A 228 33.34 15.65 -19.26
CA THR A 228 31.94 15.86 -18.88
C THR A 228 31.42 14.65 -18.10
N SER A 229 30.23 14.74 -17.51
CA SER A 229 29.52 13.55 -17.06
C SER A 229 29.09 12.71 -18.27
N THR A 230 29.41 11.43 -18.24
CA THR A 230 29.02 10.45 -19.28
C THR A 230 28.03 9.41 -18.78
N SER A 231 27.84 9.27 -17.46
CA SER A 231 26.85 8.37 -16.86
C SER A 231 25.68 9.16 -16.27
N ALA A 232 24.46 8.71 -16.52
CA ALA A 232 23.24 9.22 -15.91
C ALA A 232 22.44 8.09 -15.25
N VAL A 233 22.11 8.29 -13.97
CA VAL A 233 21.27 7.42 -13.15
C VAL A 233 19.99 8.17 -12.76
N LEU A 234 18.85 7.64 -13.19
CA LEU A 234 17.54 8.22 -12.88
C LEU A 234 16.72 7.26 -12.01
N LYS A 235 15.94 7.79 -11.06
CA LYS A 235 15.07 6.98 -10.19
C LYS A 235 13.70 7.60 -9.96
N ASP A 236 12.64 6.81 -10.05
CA ASP A 236 11.25 7.23 -9.75
C ASP A 236 10.57 6.25 -8.76
N TYR A 237 9.27 6.41 -8.55
CA TYR A 237 8.38 5.58 -7.75
C TYR A 237 7.02 5.43 -8.45
N SER A 238 6.44 4.23 -8.40
CA SER A 238 5.07 3.97 -8.82
C SER A 238 4.29 3.27 -7.72
N PHE A 239 3.15 3.83 -7.32
CA PHE A 239 2.28 3.22 -6.32
C PHE A 239 1.68 1.88 -6.78
N LYS A 240 1.63 1.63 -8.09
CA LYS A 240 1.22 0.35 -8.69
C LYS A 240 2.30 -0.75 -8.55
N LYS A 241 3.55 -0.38 -8.28
CA LYS A 241 4.69 -1.30 -8.10
C LYS A 241 5.64 -0.79 -6.99
N PRO A 242 5.16 -0.64 -5.74
CA PRO A 242 5.86 0.15 -4.71
C PRO A 242 7.20 -0.44 -4.27
N SER A 243 7.38 -1.76 -4.38
CA SER A 243 8.63 -2.46 -4.06
C SER A 243 9.65 -2.43 -5.21
N TYR A 244 9.26 -2.03 -6.42
CA TYR A 244 10.17 -1.97 -7.57
C TYR A 244 10.99 -0.67 -7.51
N SER A 245 12.31 -0.78 -7.68
CA SER A 245 13.22 0.34 -7.40
C SER A 245 13.16 1.48 -8.41
N PHE A 246 12.67 1.21 -9.63
CA PHE A 246 12.68 2.13 -10.78
C PHE A 246 14.03 2.87 -10.98
N LYS A 247 15.16 2.26 -10.62
CA LYS A 247 16.50 2.77 -10.98
C LYS A 247 16.78 2.40 -12.44
N GLN A 248 17.09 3.38 -13.27
CA GLN A 248 17.66 3.18 -14.62
C GLN A 248 19.00 3.90 -14.72
N GLU A 249 19.89 3.37 -15.55
CA GLU A 249 21.27 3.81 -15.68
C GLU A 249 21.67 3.72 -17.15
N ALA A 250 22.35 4.74 -17.67
CA ALA A 250 22.89 4.76 -19.01
C ALA A 250 24.26 5.42 -19.04
N LEU A 251 25.15 4.84 -19.84
CA LEU A 251 26.48 5.37 -20.14
C LEU A 251 26.48 5.87 -21.59
N SER A 252 26.85 7.13 -21.77
CA SER A 252 27.08 7.74 -23.07
C SER A 252 28.29 7.10 -23.76
N LYS A 253 28.19 6.92 -25.08
CA LYS A 253 29.30 6.44 -25.92
C LYS A 253 30.29 7.58 -26.24
N HIS A 254 30.11 8.75 -25.66
CA HIS A 254 30.83 9.98 -25.99
C HIS A 254 31.73 10.38 -24.83
N GLY A 255 33.04 10.05 -24.94
CA GLY A 255 34.08 10.54 -24.03
C GLY A 255 34.71 9.48 -23.12
N GLY A 256 36.00 9.23 -23.33
CA GLY A 256 36.87 8.56 -22.34
C GLY A 256 36.72 7.04 -22.19
N THR A 257 37.64 6.44 -21.43
CA THR A 257 37.71 5.00 -21.16
C THR A 257 37.59 4.64 -19.67
N ASP A 258 37.31 5.59 -18.80
CA ASP A 258 37.06 5.35 -17.36
C ASP A 258 35.58 5.57 -17.04
N GLU A 259 34.90 4.48 -16.71
CA GLU A 259 33.47 4.44 -16.44
C GLU A 259 33.18 4.92 -15.00
N SER A 260 32.05 5.60 -14.80
CA SER A 260 31.39 5.93 -13.49
C SER A 260 31.93 7.04 -12.57
N LEU A 261 33.14 7.62 -12.73
CA LEU A 261 33.66 8.58 -11.73
C LEU A 261 32.79 9.86 -11.54
N TYR A 262 32.18 10.36 -12.62
CA TYR A 262 31.36 11.58 -12.63
C TYR A 262 29.88 11.27 -12.94
N GLU A 263 29.29 10.35 -12.16
CA GLU A 263 27.86 9.98 -12.24
C GLU A 263 26.94 11.20 -12.00
N HIS A 264 25.94 11.38 -12.88
CA HIS A 264 24.81 12.27 -12.67
C HIS A 264 23.62 11.48 -12.11
N PHE A 265 23.25 11.71 -10.85
CA PHE A 265 22.06 11.10 -10.22
C PHE A 265 20.90 12.10 -10.14
N ASP A 266 19.68 11.66 -10.47
CA ASP A 266 18.47 12.51 -10.41
C ASP A 266 17.21 11.72 -10.02
N ALA A 267 16.31 12.38 -9.27
CA ALA A 267 15.03 11.82 -8.82
C ALA A 267 14.02 12.95 -8.48
N PRO A 268 12.76 12.89 -8.95
CA PRO A 268 12.13 11.81 -9.70
C PRO A 268 12.57 11.75 -11.17
N GLY A 269 12.79 10.53 -11.68
CA GLY A 269 13.19 10.26 -13.06
C GLY A 269 12.08 10.44 -14.11
N ARG A 270 10.82 10.61 -13.69
CA ARG A 270 9.63 10.93 -14.50
C ARG A 270 9.09 9.78 -15.37
N PHE A 271 9.31 8.53 -14.96
CA PHE A 271 8.85 7.32 -15.67
C PHE A 271 8.18 6.31 -14.73
N LYS A 272 7.16 5.61 -15.24
CA LYS A 272 6.43 4.55 -14.51
C LYS A 272 6.60 3.16 -15.12
N SER A 273 7.44 3.03 -16.16
CA SER A 273 7.89 1.79 -16.77
C SER A 273 9.40 1.82 -16.96
N SER A 274 10.03 0.65 -17.12
CA SER A 274 11.50 0.55 -17.24
C SER A 274 11.98 0.90 -18.64
N GLU A 275 11.11 0.78 -19.64
CA GLU A 275 11.34 1.09 -21.05
C GLU A 275 11.52 2.60 -21.23
N VAL A 276 10.58 3.39 -20.72
CA VAL A 276 10.65 4.86 -20.73
C VAL A 276 11.82 5.35 -19.89
N GLY A 277 12.07 4.74 -18.73
CA GLY A 277 13.19 5.15 -17.88
C GLY A 277 14.58 4.92 -18.52
N LYS A 278 14.75 3.86 -19.31
CA LYS A 278 15.98 3.63 -20.09
C LYS A 278 16.17 4.68 -21.18
N HIS A 279 15.07 5.07 -21.85
CA HIS A 279 15.07 6.14 -22.84
C HIS A 279 15.53 7.45 -22.20
N PHE A 280 14.87 7.87 -21.11
CA PHE A 280 15.21 9.13 -20.42
C PHE A 280 16.64 9.13 -19.84
N SER A 281 17.13 8.01 -19.29
CA SER A 281 18.52 7.95 -18.82
C SER A 281 19.51 8.04 -19.98
N HIS A 282 19.22 7.42 -21.14
CA HIS A 282 20.07 7.51 -22.33
C HIS A 282 20.11 8.95 -22.89
N VAL A 283 18.95 9.59 -23.06
CA VAL A 283 18.84 10.98 -23.49
C VAL A 283 19.60 11.92 -22.54
N ARG A 284 19.46 11.74 -21.21
CA ARG A 284 20.20 12.53 -20.22
C ARG A 284 21.72 12.30 -20.32
N ALA A 285 22.17 11.06 -20.49
CA ALA A 285 23.60 10.74 -20.65
C ALA A 285 24.20 11.33 -21.95
N GLU A 286 23.47 11.27 -23.07
CA GLU A 286 23.89 11.90 -24.32
C GLU A 286 23.93 13.43 -24.20
N PHE A 287 22.95 14.07 -23.55
CA PHE A 287 22.96 15.50 -23.28
C PHE A 287 24.17 15.94 -22.45
N LEU A 288 24.44 15.26 -21.33
CA LEU A 288 25.58 15.58 -20.46
C LEU A 288 26.93 15.44 -21.18
N ALA A 289 27.01 14.60 -22.19
CA ALA A 289 28.20 14.37 -23.00
C ALA A 289 28.23 15.13 -24.35
N ARG A 290 27.20 15.93 -24.68
CA ARG A 290 27.03 16.53 -26.02
C ARG A 290 28.17 17.46 -26.44
N GLU A 291 28.85 18.08 -25.46
CA GLU A 291 29.97 19.03 -25.68
C GLU A 291 31.35 18.41 -25.41
N ALA A 292 31.43 17.12 -25.05
CA ALA A 292 32.68 16.43 -24.72
C ALA A 292 33.65 16.30 -25.91
N TYR A 293 33.13 16.37 -27.14
CA TYR A 293 33.91 16.35 -28.38
C TYR A 293 33.26 17.28 -29.42
N ILE A 294 33.79 18.49 -29.52
CA ILE A 294 33.26 19.58 -30.34
C ILE A 294 34.38 20.18 -31.18
N ALA A 295 34.08 20.74 -32.34
CA ALA A 295 35.03 21.54 -33.11
C ALA A 295 34.39 22.84 -33.56
N THR A 296 35.18 23.91 -33.62
CA THR A 296 34.73 25.23 -34.08
C THR A 296 35.54 25.67 -35.28
N GLY A 297 34.97 26.52 -36.13
CA GLY A 297 35.66 26.93 -37.35
C GLY A 297 35.17 28.26 -37.93
N LYS A 298 35.87 28.70 -38.98
CA LYS A 298 35.57 29.92 -39.75
C LYS A 298 35.60 29.61 -41.24
N SER A 299 34.65 30.12 -42.01
CA SER A 299 34.61 29.92 -43.46
C SER A 299 33.95 31.08 -44.21
N ASP A 300 34.08 31.10 -45.53
CA ASP A 300 33.24 31.89 -46.45
C ASP A 300 32.18 31.02 -47.16
N VAL A 301 31.92 29.79 -46.67
CA VAL A 301 31.01 28.82 -47.28
C VAL A 301 29.55 29.22 -46.99
N PRO A 302 28.75 29.63 -47.99
CA PRO A 302 27.40 30.11 -47.73
C PRO A 302 26.47 29.01 -47.23
N THR A 303 26.56 27.81 -47.80
CA THR A 303 25.68 26.64 -47.59
C THR A 303 25.79 25.94 -46.24
N LEU A 304 26.65 26.41 -45.31
CA LEU A 304 26.72 25.86 -43.96
C LEU A 304 25.47 26.27 -43.17
N GLN A 305 24.65 25.31 -42.76
CA GLN A 305 23.44 25.53 -41.99
C GLN A 305 23.38 24.55 -40.82
N ALA A 306 22.87 24.99 -39.65
CA ALA A 306 22.68 24.10 -38.51
C ALA A 306 21.67 22.99 -38.82
N GLY A 307 21.96 21.78 -38.34
CA GLY A 307 21.19 20.58 -38.66
C GLY A 307 21.54 19.92 -39.99
N PHE A 308 22.61 20.36 -40.67
CA PHE A 308 23.21 19.65 -41.80
C PHE A 308 24.55 19.04 -41.42
N LYS A 309 24.89 17.94 -42.09
CA LYS A 309 26.21 17.28 -42.01
C LYS A 309 27.06 17.62 -43.22
N PHE A 310 28.38 17.63 -43.09
CA PHE A 310 29.29 17.80 -44.23
C PHE A 310 30.62 17.07 -43.99
N PHE A 311 31.31 16.70 -45.07
CA PHE A 311 32.64 16.10 -45.00
C PHE A 311 33.73 17.18 -45.12
N VAL A 312 34.73 17.16 -44.22
CA VAL A 312 35.90 18.05 -44.31
C VAL A 312 36.95 17.43 -45.22
N GLN A 313 37.26 18.10 -46.34
CA GLN A 313 38.30 17.67 -47.29
C GLN A 313 39.62 18.44 -47.08
N ASP A 314 40.75 17.79 -47.42
CA ASP A 314 42.11 18.36 -47.46
C ASP A 314 42.66 18.94 -46.14
N HIS A 315 42.11 18.51 -45.01
CA HIS A 315 42.72 18.72 -43.71
C HIS A 315 43.99 17.84 -43.51
N PHE A 316 45.02 18.41 -42.88
CA PHE A 316 46.31 17.73 -42.64
C PHE A 316 46.18 16.57 -41.64
N ASP A 317 45.42 16.76 -40.56
CA ASP A 317 45.04 15.68 -39.64
C ASP A 317 43.89 14.87 -40.25
N LYS A 318 44.13 13.56 -40.44
CA LYS A 318 43.15 12.61 -40.98
C LYS A 318 42.01 12.27 -40.03
N THR A 319 42.13 12.54 -38.73
CA THR A 319 41.02 12.38 -37.78
C THR A 319 39.95 13.46 -37.94
N VAL A 320 40.30 14.61 -38.55
CA VAL A 320 39.37 15.69 -38.89
C VAL A 320 38.69 15.46 -40.25
N ALA A 321 39.31 14.69 -41.14
CA ALA A 321 38.77 14.33 -42.47
C ALA A 321 37.67 13.25 -42.36
N GLN A 322 36.57 13.62 -41.70
CA GLN A 322 35.37 12.82 -41.46
C GLN A 322 34.11 13.67 -41.72
N GLU A 323 32.93 13.07 -41.54
CA GLU A 323 31.67 13.81 -41.57
C GLU A 323 31.38 14.47 -40.20
N TRP A 324 31.00 15.74 -40.24
CA TRP A 324 30.70 16.59 -39.09
C TRP A 324 29.27 17.12 -39.19
N LEU A 325 28.52 17.08 -38.10
CA LEU A 325 27.21 17.70 -37.94
C LEU A 325 27.38 19.15 -37.49
N VAL A 326 26.78 20.10 -38.20
CA VAL A 326 26.69 21.50 -37.81
C VAL A 326 25.66 21.67 -36.70
N VAL A 327 26.13 21.99 -35.50
CA VAL A 327 25.28 22.29 -34.34
C VAL A 327 24.85 23.75 -34.37
N SER A 328 25.74 24.67 -34.73
CA SER A 328 25.40 26.09 -34.90
C SER A 328 26.30 26.80 -35.91
N VAL A 329 25.78 27.89 -36.48
CA VAL A 329 26.48 28.79 -37.38
C VAL A 329 26.08 30.23 -37.07
N HIS A 330 27.05 31.12 -37.04
CA HIS A 330 26.87 32.56 -36.97
C HIS A 330 27.40 33.17 -38.27
N HIS A 331 26.52 33.80 -39.02
CA HIS A 331 26.69 34.37 -40.35
C HIS A 331 26.78 35.89 -40.27
N THR A 332 27.73 36.45 -41.03
CA THR A 332 27.90 37.90 -41.18
C THR A 332 28.01 38.23 -42.66
N GLY A 333 27.26 39.22 -43.13
CA GLY A 333 27.33 39.69 -44.51
C GLY A 333 27.21 41.20 -44.57
N SER A 334 28.12 41.86 -45.28
CA SER A 334 28.12 43.32 -45.46
C SER A 334 28.16 43.67 -46.95
N GLN A 335 27.30 44.59 -47.36
CA GLN A 335 27.11 45.05 -48.75
C GLN A 335 27.08 46.59 -48.78
N PRO A 336 28.20 47.28 -48.49
CA PRO A 336 28.24 48.75 -48.44
C PRO A 336 27.98 49.41 -49.80
N GLN A 337 28.23 48.69 -50.90
CA GLN A 337 28.01 49.16 -52.28
C GLN A 337 26.53 49.29 -52.66
N ALA A 338 25.61 48.76 -51.85
CA ALA A 338 24.17 48.78 -52.15
C ALA A 338 23.53 50.18 -52.07
N LEU A 339 24.21 51.14 -51.42
CA LEU A 339 23.74 52.51 -51.23
C LEU A 339 24.20 53.48 -52.33
N GLU A 340 24.78 52.97 -53.43
CA GLU A 340 25.24 53.76 -54.57
C GLU A 340 26.18 54.91 -54.12
N GLU A 341 25.76 56.18 -54.27
CA GLU A 341 26.54 57.37 -53.90
C GLU A 341 26.62 57.63 -52.38
N GLU A 342 25.73 57.04 -51.57
CA GLU A 342 25.76 57.09 -50.10
C GLU A 342 26.56 55.93 -49.47
N GLY A 343 27.14 55.05 -50.31
CA GLY A 343 27.90 53.88 -49.87
C GLY A 343 29.28 54.20 -49.27
N GLY A 344 29.64 53.47 -48.20
CA GLY A 344 31.00 53.48 -47.67
C GLY A 344 32.00 52.75 -48.59
N SER A 345 33.28 53.08 -48.51
CA SER A 345 34.32 52.38 -49.28
C SER A 345 34.50 50.93 -48.79
N GLY A 346 34.13 49.95 -49.60
CA GLY A 346 34.30 48.53 -49.29
C GLY A 346 33.86 47.61 -50.42
N ALA A 347 34.16 46.31 -50.29
CA ALA A 347 33.62 45.25 -51.16
C ALA A 347 32.49 44.53 -50.42
N THR A 348 31.58 43.87 -51.16
CA THR A 348 30.60 42.95 -50.54
C THR A 348 31.34 41.75 -49.96
N THR A 349 31.13 41.46 -48.68
CA THR A 349 31.79 40.37 -47.94
C THR A 349 30.77 39.46 -47.26
N TYR A 350 31.12 38.18 -47.15
CA TYR A 350 30.40 37.19 -46.36
C TYR A 350 31.42 36.36 -45.58
N SER A 351 31.12 36.07 -44.31
CA SER A 351 31.86 35.10 -43.53
C SER A 351 30.97 34.46 -42.46
N ASN A 352 31.32 33.26 -42.03
CA ASN A 352 30.69 32.62 -40.88
C ASN A 352 31.69 32.05 -39.88
N ARG A 353 31.16 31.77 -38.69
CA ARG A 353 31.78 30.96 -37.65
C ARG A 353 30.82 29.83 -37.31
N PHE A 354 31.30 28.61 -37.14
CA PHE A 354 30.44 27.46 -36.88
C PHE A 354 30.95 26.60 -35.74
N SER A 355 30.05 25.80 -35.17
CA SER A 355 30.32 24.76 -34.19
C SER A 355 29.74 23.44 -34.68
N VAL A 356 30.53 22.37 -34.59
CA VAL A 356 30.21 21.04 -35.10
C VAL A 356 30.56 19.93 -34.10
N ILE A 357 29.85 18.80 -34.19
CA ILE A 357 30.23 17.53 -33.55
C ILE A 357 30.46 16.47 -34.64
N PRO A 358 31.22 15.39 -34.42
CA PRO A 358 31.36 14.34 -35.43
C PRO A 358 30.01 13.63 -35.65
N SER A 359 29.66 13.28 -36.89
CA SER A 359 28.28 12.89 -37.21
C SER A 359 27.77 11.59 -36.59
N GLN A 360 28.66 10.74 -36.05
CA GLN A 360 28.28 9.56 -35.26
C GLN A 360 27.82 9.88 -33.82
N HIS A 361 27.97 11.13 -33.37
CA HIS A 361 27.48 11.60 -32.07
C HIS A 361 26.06 12.15 -32.21
N ASN A 362 25.16 11.80 -31.29
CA ASN A 362 23.85 12.44 -31.22
C ASN A 362 23.99 13.78 -30.47
N TRP A 363 23.42 14.84 -31.05
CA TRP A 363 23.17 16.09 -30.35
C TRP A 363 21.84 16.02 -29.62
N GLN A 364 21.79 16.48 -28.37
CA GLN A 364 20.57 16.52 -27.55
C GLN A 364 20.18 17.95 -27.19
N ALA A 365 18.88 18.23 -27.22
CA ALA A 365 18.31 19.51 -26.80
C ALA A 365 18.59 19.77 -25.30
N GLU A 366 18.57 21.04 -24.90
CA GLU A 366 18.84 21.42 -23.52
C GLU A 366 17.60 21.21 -22.63
N PRO A 367 17.68 20.41 -21.54
CA PRO A 367 16.57 20.25 -20.61
C PRO A 367 16.26 21.57 -19.91
N THR A 368 15.10 22.16 -20.23
CA THR A 368 14.58 23.32 -19.51
C THR A 368 13.96 22.89 -18.18
N THR A 369 14.00 23.78 -17.19
CA THR A 369 13.34 23.51 -15.91
C THR A 369 11.83 23.51 -16.09
N LYS A 370 11.17 22.43 -15.65
CA LYS A 370 9.71 22.35 -15.67
C LYS A 370 9.07 23.43 -14.80
N PRO A 371 7.96 24.08 -15.21
CA PRO A 371 7.24 24.98 -14.31
C PRO A 371 6.78 24.25 -13.06
N ILE A 372 7.03 24.91 -11.92
CA ILE A 372 6.70 24.41 -10.59
C ILE A 372 5.36 25.02 -10.17
N VAL A 373 4.51 24.21 -9.54
CA VAL A 373 3.30 24.69 -8.89
C VAL A 373 3.65 25.14 -7.47
N ASP A 374 3.54 26.45 -7.21
CA ASP A 374 3.98 27.10 -5.97
C ASP A 374 3.28 26.59 -4.68
N GLY A 375 2.10 25.98 -4.81
CA GLY A 375 1.30 25.51 -3.67
C GLY A 375 0.03 24.77 -4.09
N PRO A 376 -0.78 24.30 -3.12
CA PRO A 376 -2.02 23.59 -3.40
C PRO A 376 -3.05 24.44 -4.15
N MET A 377 -3.89 23.78 -4.93
CA MET A 377 -5.01 24.37 -5.66
C MET A 377 -6.34 23.78 -5.24
N ILE A 378 -7.40 24.57 -5.38
CA ILE A 378 -8.77 24.06 -5.35
C ILE A 378 -9.09 23.40 -6.70
N ALA A 379 -9.76 22.26 -6.65
CA ALA A 379 -10.38 21.61 -7.81
C ALA A 379 -11.75 21.04 -7.43
N THR A 380 -12.63 20.84 -8.42
CA THR A 380 -13.95 20.23 -8.22
C THR A 380 -13.90 18.78 -8.69
N VAL A 381 -14.44 17.85 -7.92
CA VAL A 381 -14.50 16.42 -8.28
C VAL A 381 -15.53 16.21 -9.39
N VAL A 382 -15.18 15.44 -10.42
CA VAL A 382 -16.02 15.21 -11.61
C VAL A 382 -16.09 13.74 -11.99
N GLY A 383 -17.13 13.39 -12.73
CA GLY A 383 -17.43 12.04 -13.21
C GLY A 383 -18.53 12.05 -14.27
N PRO A 384 -19.00 10.87 -14.70
CA PRO A 384 -20.07 10.74 -15.69
C PRO A 384 -21.39 11.37 -15.25
N GLU A 385 -22.24 11.71 -16.22
CA GLU A 385 -23.57 12.25 -15.95
C GLU A 385 -24.43 11.26 -15.13
N ASN A 386 -25.07 11.76 -14.06
CA ASN A 386 -25.84 11.00 -13.07
C ASN A 386 -25.03 10.07 -12.15
N GLU A 387 -23.70 10.09 -12.19
CA GLU A 387 -22.86 9.39 -11.21
C GLU A 387 -22.58 10.29 -10.00
N GLU A 388 -22.75 9.75 -8.79
CA GLU A 388 -22.51 10.47 -7.54
C GLU A 388 -21.10 10.19 -7.00
N ILE A 389 -20.58 8.98 -7.21
CA ILE A 389 -19.28 8.52 -6.67
C ILE A 389 -18.46 7.87 -7.78
N TYR A 390 -17.64 8.67 -8.47
CA TYR A 390 -16.78 8.18 -9.54
C TYR A 390 -15.34 7.94 -9.06
N CYS A 391 -15.03 6.68 -8.73
CA CYS A 391 -13.68 6.26 -8.32
C CYS A 391 -13.20 4.98 -8.99
N ASP A 392 -11.89 4.70 -8.90
CA ASP A 392 -11.26 3.45 -9.35
C ASP A 392 -10.93 2.47 -8.20
N GLU A 393 -10.33 1.33 -8.54
CA GLU A 393 -9.88 0.27 -7.62
C GLU A 393 -8.94 0.76 -6.49
N PHE A 394 -8.31 1.93 -6.65
CA PHE A 394 -7.39 2.53 -5.67
C PHE A 394 -8.03 3.69 -4.90
N GLY A 395 -9.34 3.92 -5.04
CA GLY A 395 -10.05 5.06 -4.43
C GLY A 395 -9.60 6.41 -5.00
N ARG A 396 -9.07 6.44 -6.24
CA ARG A 396 -8.72 7.68 -6.94
C ARG A 396 -9.98 8.30 -7.53
N VAL A 397 -10.01 9.62 -7.65
CA VAL A 397 -11.10 10.36 -8.32
C VAL A 397 -10.55 11.21 -9.45
N LYS A 398 -11.44 11.78 -10.26
CA LYS A 398 -11.10 12.80 -11.26
C LYS A 398 -11.54 14.18 -10.80
N VAL A 399 -10.88 15.21 -11.31
CA VAL A 399 -11.18 16.61 -10.96
C VAL A 399 -11.15 17.52 -12.19
N GLN A 400 -11.86 18.63 -12.11
CA GLN A 400 -11.69 19.78 -12.98
C GLN A 400 -10.94 20.87 -12.22
N PHE A 401 -9.85 21.38 -12.82
CA PHE A 401 -9.13 22.54 -12.29
C PHE A 401 -9.79 23.84 -12.77
N PRO A 402 -9.92 24.89 -11.94
CA PRO A 402 -10.55 26.16 -12.35
C PRO A 402 -9.86 26.90 -13.51
N TRP A 403 -8.58 26.58 -13.78
CA TRP A 403 -7.83 27.11 -14.92
C TRP A 403 -7.96 26.28 -16.19
N ASP A 404 -8.53 25.07 -16.14
CA ASP A 404 -8.76 24.27 -17.33
C ASP A 404 -10.01 24.74 -18.07
N ARG A 405 -9.74 25.54 -19.10
CA ARG A 405 -10.69 26.12 -20.04
C ARG A 405 -11.05 25.23 -21.24
N TYR A 406 -10.56 23.98 -21.27
CA TYR A 406 -10.78 23.02 -22.36
C TYR A 406 -11.61 21.79 -21.93
N SER A 407 -11.70 21.52 -20.63
CA SER A 407 -12.61 20.50 -20.05
C SER A 407 -14.08 20.94 -20.08
N ASN A 408 -14.99 19.97 -20.20
CA ASN A 408 -16.45 20.17 -20.06
C ASN A 408 -16.95 19.98 -18.61
N GLY A 409 -16.08 19.64 -17.65
CA GLY A 409 -16.46 19.24 -16.29
C GLY A 409 -16.91 17.78 -16.16
N ASP A 410 -16.45 16.92 -17.08
CA ASP A 410 -16.84 15.50 -17.22
C ASP A 410 -15.72 14.52 -16.78
N GLU A 411 -15.94 13.22 -16.95
CA GLU A 411 -14.95 12.17 -16.67
C GLU A 411 -13.68 12.22 -17.54
N TYR A 412 -13.61 13.11 -18.54
CA TYR A 412 -12.43 13.33 -19.37
C TYR A 412 -11.59 14.53 -18.89
N SER A 413 -12.00 15.23 -17.82
CA SER A 413 -11.29 16.40 -17.30
C SER A 413 -9.87 16.14 -16.79
N SER A 414 -9.60 14.98 -16.18
CA SER A 414 -8.27 14.66 -15.65
C SER A 414 -7.91 13.18 -15.69
N CYS A 415 -6.64 12.89 -15.38
CA CYS A 415 -6.22 11.57 -14.95
C CYS A 415 -6.81 11.20 -13.58
N TRP A 416 -6.54 9.97 -13.14
CA TRP A 416 -6.96 9.46 -11.84
C TRP A 416 -6.04 9.91 -10.70
N ILE A 417 -6.55 10.78 -9.84
CA ILE A 417 -5.81 11.45 -8.76
C ILE A 417 -6.03 10.72 -7.43
N ARG A 418 -4.93 10.38 -6.75
CA ARG A 418 -4.99 9.73 -5.42
C ARG A 418 -5.52 10.68 -4.36
N VAL A 419 -6.36 10.15 -3.46
CA VAL A 419 -6.96 10.88 -2.36
C VAL A 419 -6.28 10.47 -1.05
N SER A 420 -5.65 11.43 -0.38
CA SER A 420 -5.12 11.26 0.97
C SER A 420 -6.25 10.86 1.94
N GLN A 421 -5.97 9.89 2.80
CA GLN A 421 -6.88 9.40 3.84
C GLN A 421 -6.28 9.72 5.21
N SER A 422 -7.13 9.91 6.22
CA SER A 422 -6.69 10.20 7.59
C SER A 422 -5.81 9.08 8.18
N TRP A 423 -6.08 7.83 7.79
CA TRP A 423 -5.26 6.67 8.12
C TRP A 423 -5.36 5.63 6.99
N ALA A 424 -4.24 5.16 6.46
CA ALA A 424 -4.20 4.11 5.43
C ALA A 424 -3.13 3.06 5.75
N GLY A 425 -3.53 1.80 5.87
CA GLY A 425 -2.69 0.63 6.07
C GLY A 425 -3.06 -0.51 5.13
N SER A 426 -2.39 -1.67 5.29
CA SER A 426 -2.64 -2.84 4.44
C SER A 426 -3.97 -3.51 4.82
N GLN A 427 -5.05 -3.19 4.07
CA GLN A 427 -6.43 -3.64 4.33
C GLN A 427 -7.04 -3.12 5.65
N TYR A 428 -6.53 -2.00 6.19
CA TYR A 428 -7.13 -1.32 7.35
C TYR A 428 -6.92 0.20 7.27
N GLY A 429 -7.74 0.96 8.00
CA GLY A 429 -7.67 2.42 8.07
C GLY A 429 -9.04 3.06 7.84
N THR A 430 -9.02 4.31 7.37
CA THR A 430 -10.20 5.09 7.00
C THR A 430 -10.32 5.18 5.48
N ILE A 431 -11.52 5.01 4.94
CA ILE A 431 -11.83 5.42 3.57
C ILE A 431 -13.04 6.36 3.57
N ALA A 432 -12.83 7.56 3.05
CA ALA A 432 -13.90 8.46 2.67
C ALA A 432 -13.62 8.90 1.24
N LEU A 433 -14.52 8.63 0.30
CA LEU A 433 -14.34 9.07 -1.09
C LEU A 433 -14.90 10.50 -1.26
N PRO A 434 -14.27 11.36 -2.07
CA PRO A 434 -14.91 12.57 -2.56
C PRO A 434 -16.06 12.20 -3.53
N ARG A 435 -17.22 12.86 -3.43
CA ARG A 435 -18.33 12.69 -4.38
C ARG A 435 -18.21 13.72 -5.51
N VAL A 436 -18.87 13.47 -6.64
CA VAL A 436 -18.95 14.43 -7.75
C VAL A 436 -19.53 15.77 -7.23
N GLY A 437 -18.94 16.88 -7.65
CA GLY A 437 -19.26 18.23 -7.15
C GLY A 437 -18.56 18.63 -5.84
N HIS A 438 -17.85 17.74 -5.14
CA HIS A 438 -17.08 18.11 -3.95
C HIS A 438 -15.88 19.00 -4.29
N GLU A 439 -15.59 19.96 -3.42
CA GLU A 439 -14.39 20.79 -3.49
C GLU A 439 -13.22 20.09 -2.76
N VAL A 440 -12.10 19.94 -3.46
CA VAL A 440 -10.90 19.26 -2.97
C VAL A 440 -9.66 20.14 -3.10
N ILE A 441 -8.72 19.95 -2.18
CA ILE A 441 -7.39 20.56 -2.20
C ILE A 441 -6.44 19.59 -2.90
N VAL A 442 -5.83 20.03 -4.00
CA VAL A 442 -4.88 19.26 -4.81
C VAL A 442 -3.48 19.85 -4.64
N GLU A 443 -2.56 19.05 -4.12
CA GLU A 443 -1.12 19.29 -4.15
C GLU A 443 -0.46 18.61 -5.34
N PHE A 444 0.80 18.96 -5.60
CA PHE A 444 1.57 18.45 -6.72
C PHE A 444 2.90 17.90 -6.19
N LEU A 445 3.18 16.61 -6.43
CA LEU A 445 4.36 15.94 -5.87
C LEU A 445 5.64 16.56 -6.46
N ASN A 446 6.53 17.04 -5.58
CA ASN A 446 7.71 17.85 -5.94
C ASN A 446 7.36 19.16 -6.70
N GLY A 447 6.13 19.67 -6.53
CA GLY A 447 5.61 20.81 -7.27
C GLY A 447 5.33 20.53 -8.75
N ASP A 448 5.36 19.26 -9.19
CA ASP A 448 5.23 18.90 -10.60
C ASP A 448 3.76 18.85 -11.06
N PRO A 449 3.35 19.65 -12.06
CA PRO A 449 1.94 19.75 -12.47
C PRO A 449 1.37 18.44 -13.07
N ASP A 450 2.20 17.46 -13.45
CA ASP A 450 1.71 16.14 -13.93
C ASP A 450 1.56 15.12 -12.80
N GLN A 451 1.88 15.47 -11.54
CA GLN A 451 1.77 14.56 -10.39
C GLN A 451 0.82 15.10 -9.30
N PRO A 452 -0.46 15.38 -9.64
CA PRO A 452 -1.44 15.82 -8.65
C PRO A 452 -1.74 14.73 -7.61
N ILE A 453 -2.07 15.16 -6.39
CA ILE A 453 -2.57 14.34 -5.29
C ILE A 453 -3.54 15.19 -4.44
N ILE A 454 -4.71 14.64 -4.10
CA ILE A 454 -5.68 15.32 -3.24
C ILE A 454 -5.24 15.15 -1.79
N THR A 455 -5.03 16.24 -1.07
CA THR A 455 -4.57 16.24 0.34
C THR A 455 -5.61 16.75 1.33
N GLY A 456 -6.67 17.42 0.87
CA GLY A 456 -7.70 17.96 1.74
C GLY A 456 -9.04 18.23 1.04
N ARG A 457 -10.00 18.77 1.80
CA ARG A 457 -11.36 19.12 1.34
C ARG A 457 -11.83 20.38 2.05
N THR A 458 -12.76 21.08 1.44
CA THR A 458 -13.29 22.34 1.95
C THR A 458 -14.80 22.41 1.76
N TYR A 459 -15.49 22.98 2.77
CA TYR A 459 -16.87 23.46 2.61
C TYR A 459 -16.82 24.87 1.99
N HIS A 460 -17.84 25.19 1.20
CA HIS A 460 -17.99 26.48 0.52
C HIS A 460 -19.46 26.97 0.59
N ALA A 461 -19.80 28.04 -0.11
CA ALA A 461 -21.11 28.72 0.05
C ALA A 461 -22.34 27.84 -0.29
N THR A 462 -22.19 26.85 -1.17
CA THR A 462 -23.24 25.91 -1.60
C THR A 462 -23.10 24.51 -1.00
N ASN A 463 -21.87 24.05 -0.71
CA ASN A 463 -21.63 22.84 0.09
C ASN A 463 -21.27 23.25 1.52
N THR A 464 -22.27 23.36 2.40
CA THR A 464 -22.12 23.84 3.78
C THR A 464 -21.90 22.72 4.79
N PRO A 465 -21.30 22.99 5.97
CA PRO A 465 -21.17 22.00 7.04
C PRO A 465 -22.52 21.39 7.49
N PRO A 466 -22.53 20.16 8.06
CA PRO A 466 -23.76 19.43 8.42
C PRO A 466 -24.68 20.11 9.46
N TYR A 467 -24.16 21.11 10.18
CA TYR A 467 -24.89 21.94 11.13
C TYR A 467 -24.53 23.41 10.91
N PRO A 468 -25.48 24.35 11.10
CA PRO A 468 -25.20 25.78 11.02
C PRO A 468 -24.07 26.24 11.95
N LEU A 469 -23.11 26.97 11.38
CA LEU A 469 -22.03 27.64 12.11
C LEU A 469 -22.23 29.17 12.04
N PRO A 470 -21.90 29.93 13.10
CA PRO A 470 -21.17 29.52 14.30
C PRO A 470 -22.04 28.98 15.46
N GLU A 471 -23.33 28.72 15.23
CA GLU A 471 -24.27 28.26 16.28
C GLU A 471 -23.80 26.95 16.94
N HIS A 472 -23.53 25.91 16.15
CA HIS A 472 -23.08 24.60 16.65
C HIS A 472 -21.56 24.44 16.71
N LYS A 473 -20.82 25.50 17.05
CA LYS A 473 -19.33 25.51 17.12
C LYS A 473 -18.71 24.54 18.15
N THR A 474 -19.51 23.97 19.05
CA THR A 474 -19.09 22.94 20.04
C THR A 474 -19.27 21.51 19.53
N LYS A 475 -19.87 21.31 18.34
CA LYS A 475 -20.10 19.99 17.77
C LYS A 475 -18.93 19.53 16.88
N THR A 476 -18.39 18.35 17.17
CA THR A 476 -17.53 17.57 16.27
C THR A 476 -18.38 16.49 15.61
N VAL A 477 -18.34 16.36 14.28
CA VAL A 477 -19.32 15.57 13.51
C VAL A 477 -18.66 14.73 12.42
N LEU A 478 -18.98 13.44 12.40
CA LEU A 478 -18.77 12.52 11.29
C LEU A 478 -20.15 12.09 10.78
N ARG A 479 -20.65 12.73 9.72
CA ARG A 479 -21.94 12.41 9.08
C ARG A 479 -21.71 11.90 7.65
N SER A 480 -22.39 10.82 7.28
CA SER A 480 -22.48 10.32 5.89
C SER A 480 -23.75 10.83 5.21
N GLU A 481 -23.96 10.50 3.94
CA GLU A 481 -25.23 10.73 3.24
C GLU A 481 -25.61 9.44 2.50
N THR A 482 -26.88 9.07 2.49
CA THR A 482 -27.36 7.88 1.76
C THR A 482 -27.07 8.04 0.26
N HIS A 483 -26.31 7.13 -0.32
CA HIS A 483 -26.09 7.11 -1.77
C HIS A 483 -27.39 6.71 -2.49
N GLN A 484 -27.78 7.45 -3.53
CA GLN A 484 -29.02 7.21 -4.29
C GLN A 484 -30.30 7.11 -3.43
N GLY A 485 -30.37 7.85 -2.31
CA GLY A 485 -31.54 7.86 -1.42
C GLY A 485 -31.50 8.98 -0.40
N GLU A 486 -32.46 8.99 0.53
CA GLU A 486 -32.54 10.01 1.59
C GLU A 486 -31.92 9.49 2.90
N GLY A 487 -31.47 10.42 3.75
CA GLY A 487 -31.00 10.13 5.11
C GLY A 487 -29.48 10.10 5.29
N TYR A 488 -29.05 9.77 6.51
CA TYR A 488 -27.65 9.83 6.92
C TYR A 488 -27.33 8.92 8.12
N ASN A 489 -26.08 8.45 8.19
CA ASN A 489 -25.52 7.91 9.44
C ASN A 489 -24.65 8.99 10.10
N GLU A 490 -24.60 9.02 11.43
CA GLU A 490 -23.83 10.03 12.16
C GLU A 490 -23.21 9.48 13.44
N LEU A 491 -21.96 9.88 13.69
CA LEU A 491 -21.35 9.95 15.02
C LEU A 491 -20.98 11.41 15.29
N SER A 492 -21.51 11.99 16.37
CA SER A 492 -21.13 13.34 16.80
C SER A 492 -20.97 13.49 18.31
N PHE A 493 -20.17 14.49 18.67
CA PHE A 493 -19.82 14.87 20.02
C PHE A 493 -20.15 16.34 20.20
N ASP A 494 -20.88 16.71 21.24
CA ASP A 494 -21.12 18.09 21.64
C ASP A 494 -20.41 18.37 22.96
N ASP A 495 -19.45 19.29 22.93
CA ASP A 495 -18.64 19.68 24.10
C ASP A 495 -19.21 20.92 24.82
N GLN A 496 -20.49 21.27 24.60
CA GLN A 496 -21.15 22.36 25.31
C GLN A 496 -21.34 22.02 26.79
N GLY A 497 -20.50 22.61 27.64
CA GLY A 497 -20.46 22.37 29.08
C GLY A 497 -21.83 22.36 29.77
N GLY A 498 -22.12 21.29 30.51
CA GLY A 498 -23.40 21.04 31.18
C GLY A 498 -24.51 20.44 30.29
N ASN A 499 -24.26 20.27 28.98
CA ASN A 499 -25.14 19.64 28.00
C ASN A 499 -24.35 18.70 27.07
N GLU A 500 -23.25 18.13 27.56
CA GLU A 500 -22.35 17.29 26.78
C GLU A 500 -23.08 16.04 26.25
N GLN A 501 -22.90 15.72 24.97
CA GLN A 501 -23.62 14.64 24.31
C GLN A 501 -22.73 13.87 23.33
N VAL A 502 -22.83 12.53 23.37
CA VAL A 502 -22.44 11.67 22.25
C VAL A 502 -23.71 11.23 21.55
N PHE A 503 -23.82 11.49 20.24
CA PHE A 503 -24.95 11.10 19.42
C PHE A 503 -24.50 10.08 18.38
N ILE A 504 -25.26 8.99 18.26
CA ILE A 504 -25.06 7.92 17.28
C ILE A 504 -26.39 7.72 16.56
N HIS A 505 -26.38 7.87 15.25
CA HIS A 505 -27.52 7.64 14.37
C HIS A 505 -27.15 6.64 13.28
N ALA A 506 -27.90 5.54 13.20
CA ALA A 506 -27.87 4.62 12.09
C ALA A 506 -29.18 4.79 11.31
N GLN A 507 -29.09 5.02 10.00
CA GLN A 507 -30.25 5.29 9.14
C GLN A 507 -31.16 4.05 8.95
N LYS A 508 -30.64 2.86 9.22
CA LYS A 508 -31.34 1.58 9.02
C LYS A 508 -30.95 0.56 10.09
N ASP A 509 -29.94 -0.26 9.82
CA ASP A 509 -29.49 -1.33 10.70
C ASP A 509 -28.29 -0.86 11.55
N TRP A 510 -28.22 -1.28 12.81
CA TRP A 510 -27.08 -1.03 13.70
C TRP A 510 -26.61 -2.33 14.33
N ASP A 511 -25.49 -2.84 13.82
CA ASP A 511 -24.89 -4.09 14.25
C ASP A 511 -23.65 -3.82 15.10
N LYS A 512 -23.53 -4.53 16.23
CA LYS A 512 -22.43 -4.36 17.18
C LYS A 512 -21.86 -5.72 17.59
N GLU A 513 -20.75 -6.10 16.95
CA GLU A 513 -19.97 -7.28 17.35
C GLU A 513 -18.89 -6.90 18.38
N ILE A 514 -18.71 -7.74 19.41
CA ILE A 514 -17.65 -7.60 20.41
C ILE A 514 -16.93 -8.95 20.53
N GLY A 515 -15.65 -9.01 20.15
CA GLY A 515 -14.85 -10.24 20.16
C GLY A 515 -14.46 -10.77 21.55
N HIS A 516 -14.70 -9.98 22.62
CA HIS A 516 -14.48 -10.39 24.00
C HIS A 516 -15.54 -9.78 24.94
N ASP A 517 -15.18 -8.83 25.81
CA ASP A 517 -16.11 -8.27 26.82
C ASP A 517 -16.72 -6.93 26.39
N SER A 518 -18.04 -6.79 26.53
CA SER A 518 -18.72 -5.49 26.53
C SER A 518 -19.00 -5.08 27.98
N THR A 519 -18.60 -3.86 28.37
CA THR A 519 -18.90 -3.29 29.69
C THR A 519 -19.60 -1.95 29.52
N THR A 520 -20.78 -1.81 30.12
CA THR A 520 -21.56 -0.56 30.16
C THR A 520 -21.67 -0.12 31.63
N HIS A 521 -21.44 1.16 31.92
CA HIS A 521 -21.61 1.73 33.26
C HIS A 521 -22.26 3.10 33.13
N ILE A 522 -23.53 3.18 33.53
CA ILE A 522 -24.37 4.37 33.47
C ILE A 522 -24.52 4.88 34.91
N LYS A 523 -24.26 6.18 35.12
CA LYS A 523 -24.24 6.79 36.46
C LYS A 523 -25.57 7.36 36.92
N ASN A 524 -26.51 7.53 35.98
CA ASN A 524 -27.85 8.04 36.23
C ASN A 524 -28.84 7.06 35.58
N ASP A 525 -29.64 7.49 34.61
CA ASP A 525 -30.70 6.68 34.01
C ASP A 525 -30.29 6.04 32.66
N GLU A 526 -30.80 4.84 32.40
CA GLU A 526 -30.80 4.20 31.08
C GLU A 526 -32.24 4.11 30.55
N HIS A 527 -32.48 4.61 29.34
CA HIS A 527 -33.77 4.53 28.67
C HIS A 527 -33.64 3.76 27.36
N ILE A 528 -34.35 2.64 27.26
CA ILE A 528 -34.38 1.80 26.06
C ILE A 528 -35.84 1.74 25.57
N VAL A 529 -36.06 2.16 24.33
CA VAL A 529 -37.33 2.03 23.63
C VAL A 529 -37.11 1.14 22.41
N VAL A 530 -37.89 0.06 22.32
CA VAL A 530 -37.91 -0.85 21.16
C VAL A 530 -39.36 -0.93 20.70
N GLU A 531 -39.66 -0.42 19.50
CA GLU A 531 -41.03 -0.30 19.01
C GLU A 531 -41.65 -1.64 18.57
N ASN A 532 -40.80 -2.62 18.25
CA ASN A 532 -41.21 -3.94 17.78
C ASN A 532 -40.76 -5.04 18.77
N ASN A 533 -39.69 -5.78 18.45
CA ASN A 533 -39.26 -6.93 19.25
C ASN A 533 -37.83 -6.75 19.78
N ASN A 534 -37.63 -7.09 21.06
CA ASN A 534 -36.31 -7.19 21.68
C ASN A 534 -35.98 -8.67 21.97
N PHE A 535 -34.90 -9.18 21.38
CA PHE A 535 -34.48 -10.58 21.54
C PHE A 535 -33.11 -10.64 22.25
N SER A 536 -33.00 -11.50 23.27
CA SER A 536 -31.75 -11.73 24.00
C SER A 536 -31.46 -13.22 24.13
N HIS A 537 -30.23 -13.64 23.82
CA HIS A 537 -29.80 -15.03 23.88
C HIS A 537 -28.44 -15.14 24.58
N VAL A 538 -28.48 -15.50 25.87
CA VAL A 538 -27.28 -15.68 26.70
C VAL A 538 -26.89 -17.15 26.76
N LYS A 539 -25.83 -17.54 26.05
CA LYS A 539 -25.40 -18.95 25.88
C LYS A 539 -24.87 -19.66 27.14
N ARG A 540 -24.61 -18.93 28.25
CA ARG A 540 -24.09 -19.48 29.51
C ARG A 540 -24.90 -19.05 30.73
N HIS A 541 -24.54 -17.94 31.35
CA HIS A 541 -25.16 -17.47 32.58
C HIS A 541 -25.59 -16.02 32.42
N TYR A 542 -26.86 -15.77 32.71
CA TYR A 542 -27.39 -14.43 32.92
C TYR A 542 -27.50 -14.19 34.42
N HIS A 543 -26.87 -13.11 34.90
CA HIS A 543 -26.92 -12.69 36.29
C HIS A 543 -27.44 -11.25 36.32
N GLU A 544 -28.48 -11.04 37.11
CA GLU A 544 -29.13 -9.75 37.30
C GLU A 544 -29.30 -9.55 38.81
N THR A 545 -28.81 -8.41 39.31
CA THR A 545 -28.93 -8.02 40.72
C THR A 545 -29.50 -6.62 40.76
N ILE A 546 -30.60 -6.44 41.47
CA ILE A 546 -31.28 -5.16 41.63
C ILE A 546 -31.41 -4.93 43.14
N GLU A 547 -30.83 -3.84 43.64
CA GLU A 547 -30.88 -3.49 45.06
C GLU A 547 -32.19 -2.79 45.47
N GLY A 548 -32.90 -2.21 44.50
CA GLY A 548 -34.22 -1.61 44.65
C GLY A 548 -35.36 -2.49 44.12
N ASP A 549 -36.40 -1.86 43.60
CA ASP A 549 -37.56 -2.55 43.02
C ASP A 549 -37.28 -3.09 41.60
N LYS A 550 -37.63 -4.35 41.34
CA LYS A 550 -37.92 -4.83 39.97
C LYS A 550 -39.43 -4.86 39.75
N ARG A 551 -39.92 -4.20 38.69
CA ARG A 551 -41.34 -4.22 38.30
C ARG A 551 -41.48 -4.65 36.85
N ASN A 552 -42.12 -5.80 36.63
CA ASN A 552 -42.45 -6.30 35.30
C ASN A 552 -43.96 -6.12 35.07
N TYR A 553 -44.36 -5.54 33.94
CA TYR A 553 -45.75 -5.49 33.50
C TYR A 553 -45.86 -6.13 32.12
N THR A 554 -46.63 -7.21 32.03
CA THR A 554 -46.91 -7.92 30.78
C THR A 554 -48.39 -7.75 30.46
N ALA A 555 -48.71 -7.14 29.32
CA ALA A 555 -50.10 -6.83 28.93
C ALA A 555 -50.88 -8.04 28.35
N LYS A 556 -50.15 -9.13 28.01
CA LYS A 556 -50.67 -10.39 27.48
C LYS A 556 -50.02 -11.55 28.25
N ASP A 557 -49.75 -12.66 27.57
CA ASP A 557 -49.22 -13.88 28.18
C ASP A 557 -47.74 -13.76 28.57
N GLN A 558 -47.38 -14.36 29.71
CA GLN A 558 -45.99 -14.58 30.10
C GLN A 558 -45.74 -16.09 30.23
N THR A 559 -44.83 -16.63 29.42
CA THR A 559 -44.42 -18.04 29.47
C THR A 559 -43.01 -18.16 30.07
N LEU A 560 -42.83 -19.05 31.05
CA LEU A 560 -41.53 -19.39 31.63
C LEU A 560 -41.30 -20.90 31.51
N ILE A 561 -40.30 -21.29 30.70
CA ILE A 561 -39.89 -22.69 30.51
C ILE A 561 -38.51 -22.85 31.13
N VAL A 562 -38.34 -23.85 31.99
CA VAL A 562 -37.06 -24.22 32.61
C VAL A 562 -36.90 -25.73 32.51
N GLU A 563 -35.96 -26.20 31.70
CA GLU A 563 -35.68 -27.64 31.52
C GLU A 563 -34.93 -28.25 32.71
N GLY A 564 -34.16 -27.43 33.43
CA GLY A 564 -33.49 -27.79 34.68
C GLY A 564 -34.34 -27.51 35.91
N SER A 565 -33.69 -27.19 37.03
CA SER A 565 -34.38 -26.85 38.28
C SER A 565 -34.74 -25.36 38.36
N LEU A 566 -36.02 -25.05 38.53
CA LEU A 566 -36.46 -23.72 38.97
C LEU A 566 -36.44 -23.65 40.51
N HIS A 567 -35.60 -22.77 41.06
CA HIS A 567 -35.56 -22.47 42.49
C HIS A 567 -36.11 -21.06 42.75
N LEU A 568 -37.23 -20.96 43.47
CA LEU A 568 -37.80 -19.69 43.92
C LEU A 568 -37.60 -19.57 45.43
N LYS A 569 -37.04 -18.45 45.88
CA LYS A 569 -36.86 -18.11 47.31
C LYS A 569 -37.26 -16.66 47.55
N THR A 570 -38.32 -16.47 48.33
CA THR A 570 -38.80 -15.15 48.77
C THR A 570 -38.47 -14.91 50.25
N GLY A 571 -38.11 -13.68 50.60
CA GLY A 571 -37.77 -13.31 51.99
C GLY A 571 -38.97 -13.07 52.92
N THR A 572 -40.08 -12.57 52.37
CA THR A 572 -41.25 -12.13 53.16
C THR A 572 -42.55 -12.79 52.69
N VAL A 573 -42.97 -12.51 51.45
CA VAL A 573 -44.22 -12.98 50.87
C VAL A 573 -44.00 -13.43 49.42
N TRP A 574 -44.65 -14.53 49.05
CA TRP A 574 -44.88 -14.93 47.66
C TRP A 574 -46.39 -15.01 47.45
N VAL A 575 -46.93 -14.21 46.53
CA VAL A 575 -48.35 -14.23 46.15
C VAL A 575 -48.46 -14.77 44.73
N ASN A 576 -49.37 -15.72 44.51
CA ASN A 576 -49.80 -16.14 43.18
C ASN A 576 -51.32 -16.00 43.15
N GLU A 577 -51.81 -15.02 42.39
CA GLU A 577 -53.22 -14.74 42.20
C GLU A 577 -53.56 -14.89 40.72
N SER A 578 -54.62 -15.65 40.42
CA SER A 578 -55.09 -15.92 39.06
C SER A 578 -56.61 -15.83 39.04
N GLY A 579 -57.15 -15.18 38.00
CA GLY A 579 -58.60 -14.99 37.86
C GLY A 579 -59.37 -16.25 37.44
N SER A 580 -58.68 -17.34 37.05
CA SER A 580 -59.30 -18.57 36.53
C SER A 580 -58.72 -19.84 37.17
N GLU A 581 -57.43 -20.11 37.01
CA GLU A 581 -56.80 -21.36 37.42
C GLU A 581 -55.35 -21.14 37.91
N ILE A 582 -54.94 -21.91 38.94
CA ILE A 582 -53.54 -22.14 39.30
C ILE A 582 -53.32 -23.65 39.29
N HIS A 583 -52.61 -24.17 38.29
CA HIS A 583 -52.36 -25.60 38.12
C HIS A 583 -50.91 -25.95 38.46
N ILE A 584 -50.71 -26.81 39.48
CA ILE A 584 -49.39 -27.34 39.86
C ILE A 584 -49.38 -28.84 39.56
N LYS A 585 -48.62 -29.24 38.53
CA LYS A 585 -48.52 -30.64 38.07
C LYS A 585 -47.07 -31.12 38.16
N ALA A 586 -46.86 -32.29 38.75
CA ALA A 586 -45.57 -32.99 38.75
C ALA A 586 -45.79 -34.45 38.32
N GLY A 587 -44.82 -35.05 37.62
CA GLY A 587 -44.94 -36.42 37.11
C GLY A 587 -44.99 -37.50 38.20
N ASN A 588 -44.22 -37.32 39.28
CA ASN A 588 -44.06 -38.32 40.36
C ASN A 588 -44.53 -37.84 41.74
N LYS A 589 -44.17 -36.61 42.15
CA LYS A 589 -44.38 -36.13 43.52
C LYS A 589 -44.55 -34.61 43.55
N VAL A 590 -45.56 -34.15 44.27
CA VAL A 590 -45.67 -32.77 44.78
C VAL A 590 -45.45 -32.84 46.29
N VAL A 591 -44.67 -31.91 46.85
CA VAL A 591 -44.52 -31.73 48.31
C VAL A 591 -44.82 -30.28 48.62
N ILE A 592 -45.73 -30.06 49.56
CA ILE A 592 -45.99 -28.75 50.14
C ILE A 592 -45.70 -28.92 51.64
N GLU A 593 -44.78 -28.11 52.14
CA GLU A 593 -44.33 -28.12 53.53
C GLU A 593 -44.34 -26.67 54.04
N ALA A 594 -44.82 -26.47 55.27
CA ALA A 594 -44.78 -25.19 55.95
C ALA A 594 -44.38 -25.41 57.41
N GLY A 595 -43.60 -24.48 57.97
CA GLY A 595 -43.07 -24.62 59.33
C GLY A 595 -44.11 -24.50 60.45
N SER A 596 -45.30 -23.95 60.17
CA SER A 596 -46.35 -23.72 61.17
C SER A 596 -47.75 -24.11 60.71
N GLU A 597 -48.16 -23.80 59.48
CA GLU A 597 -49.52 -24.07 59.01
C GLU A 597 -49.58 -24.28 57.49
N ILE A 598 -50.32 -25.30 57.05
CA ILE A 598 -50.81 -25.43 55.67
C ILE A 598 -52.34 -25.35 55.70
N THR A 599 -52.92 -24.37 55.02
CA THR A 599 -54.38 -24.22 54.91
C THR A 599 -54.81 -24.19 53.45
N LEU A 600 -55.73 -25.09 53.08
CA LEU A 600 -56.42 -25.15 51.80
C LEU A 600 -57.89 -24.81 52.03
N LYS A 601 -58.42 -23.76 51.39
CA LYS A 601 -59.78 -23.26 51.62
C LYS A 601 -60.52 -23.06 50.30
N ALA A 602 -61.77 -23.56 50.22
CA ALA A 602 -62.61 -23.43 49.05
C ALA A 602 -64.09 -23.34 49.45
N ALA A 603 -64.81 -22.33 48.94
CA ALA A 603 -66.27 -22.18 49.06
C ALA A 603 -66.87 -22.41 50.48
N GLY A 604 -66.15 -21.99 51.53
CA GLY A 604 -66.58 -22.15 52.94
C GLY A 604 -66.09 -23.43 53.64
N SER A 605 -65.59 -24.41 52.88
CA SER A 605 -64.88 -25.58 53.42
C SER A 605 -63.37 -25.29 53.55
N PHE A 606 -62.68 -25.98 54.47
CA PHE A 606 -61.23 -25.95 54.55
C PHE A 606 -60.62 -27.27 55.06
N LEU A 607 -59.37 -27.49 54.66
CA LEU A 607 -58.42 -28.40 55.28
C LEU A 607 -57.29 -27.54 55.85
N LYS A 608 -56.98 -27.73 57.13
CA LYS A 608 -55.85 -27.06 57.80
C LYS A 608 -54.98 -28.11 58.50
N VAL A 609 -53.67 -27.99 58.37
CA VAL A 609 -52.66 -28.80 59.07
C VAL A 609 -51.77 -27.85 59.87
N ASP A 610 -51.68 -28.07 61.18
CA ASP A 610 -50.83 -27.31 62.10
C ASP A 610 -50.31 -28.24 63.23
N PRO A 611 -49.55 -27.76 64.24
CA PRO A 611 -49.04 -28.60 65.32
C PRO A 611 -50.11 -29.24 66.23
N ALA A 612 -51.38 -28.81 66.15
CA ALA A 612 -52.49 -29.43 66.87
C ALA A 612 -53.12 -30.59 66.09
N GLY A 613 -52.98 -30.62 64.76
CA GLY A 613 -53.31 -31.79 63.93
C GLY A 613 -53.86 -31.44 62.55
N VAL A 614 -54.67 -32.36 62.01
CA VAL A 614 -55.38 -32.18 60.73
C VAL A 614 -56.84 -31.85 61.01
N HIS A 615 -57.25 -30.64 60.62
CA HIS A 615 -58.61 -30.13 60.76
C HIS A 615 -59.30 -30.13 59.39
N LEU A 616 -60.46 -30.80 59.28
CA LEU A 616 -61.32 -30.76 58.09
C LEU A 616 -62.69 -30.21 58.48
N VAL A 617 -63.17 -29.20 57.75
CA VAL A 617 -64.48 -28.57 57.98
C VAL A 617 -65.16 -28.32 56.63
N GLY A 618 -66.43 -28.68 56.52
CA GLY A 618 -67.27 -28.46 55.34
C GLY A 618 -68.68 -29.02 55.55
N ALA A 619 -69.61 -28.72 54.65
CA ALA A 619 -71.02 -29.15 54.75
C ALA A 619 -71.21 -30.68 54.66
N GLY A 620 -70.23 -31.40 54.11
CA GLY A 620 -70.12 -32.86 54.14
C GLY A 620 -68.68 -33.29 53.92
N VAL A 621 -68.20 -34.29 54.68
CA VAL A 621 -66.82 -34.80 54.60
C VAL A 621 -66.85 -36.24 54.08
N ASN A 622 -66.60 -36.38 52.78
CA ASN A 622 -66.72 -37.65 52.05
C ASN A 622 -65.36 -38.37 51.97
N LEU A 623 -65.14 -39.34 52.85
CA LEU A 623 -63.95 -40.19 52.82
C LEU A 623 -64.23 -41.46 52.00
N ASN A 624 -63.35 -41.80 51.05
CA ASN A 624 -63.39 -43.00 50.21
C ASN A 624 -64.69 -43.23 49.39
N SER A 625 -65.47 -42.19 49.09
CA SER A 625 -66.86 -42.28 48.59
C SER A 625 -67.06 -42.01 47.08
N GLY A 626 -66.04 -42.24 46.25
CA GLY A 626 -66.22 -42.36 44.79
C GLY A 626 -66.35 -41.08 43.95
N GLY A 627 -65.89 -39.93 44.43
CA GLY A 627 -65.80 -38.70 43.63
C GLY A 627 -64.67 -38.76 42.58
N SER A 628 -64.87 -38.15 41.40
CA SER A 628 -63.84 -37.97 40.38
C SER A 628 -62.99 -36.73 40.64
N ALA A 629 -61.68 -36.80 40.39
CA ALA A 629 -60.79 -35.65 40.45
C ALA A 629 -61.07 -34.65 39.32
N GLY A 630 -60.86 -33.36 39.58
CA GLY A 630 -60.81 -32.34 38.53
C GLY A 630 -59.53 -32.47 37.70
N SER A 631 -59.60 -32.09 36.42
CA SER A 631 -58.45 -32.05 35.51
C SER A 631 -58.07 -30.60 35.25
N GLY A 632 -56.83 -30.22 35.57
CA GLY A 632 -56.31 -28.88 35.26
C GLY A 632 -55.82 -28.74 33.82
N SER A 633 -55.72 -27.50 33.33
CA SER A 633 -55.31 -27.20 31.96
C SER A 633 -53.87 -27.66 31.65
N GLY A 634 -53.63 -28.24 30.47
CA GLY A 634 -52.27 -28.61 30.04
C GLY A 634 -51.38 -27.40 29.74
N PHE A 635 -50.06 -27.61 29.62
CA PHE A 635 -49.17 -26.56 29.13
C PHE A 635 -49.50 -26.23 27.66
N ALA A 636 -49.82 -24.96 27.40
CA ALA A 636 -50.16 -24.43 26.07
C ALA A 636 -49.37 -23.14 25.74
N GLY A 637 -48.29 -22.86 26.49
CA GLY A 637 -47.42 -21.71 26.24
C GLY A 637 -46.57 -21.88 24.98
N GLN A 638 -46.16 -20.76 24.39
CA GLN A 638 -45.29 -20.74 23.21
C GLN A 638 -43.81 -20.82 23.63
N ALA A 639 -42.98 -21.43 22.78
CA ALA A 639 -41.53 -21.44 22.99
C ALA A 639 -40.91 -20.07 22.66
N ALA A 640 -39.76 -19.76 23.26
CA ALA A 640 -39.03 -18.54 22.93
C ALA A 640 -38.41 -18.63 21.53
N GLU A 641 -38.62 -17.59 20.72
CA GLU A 641 -37.97 -17.44 19.42
C GLU A 641 -36.50 -17.01 19.60
N LEU A 642 -35.63 -17.46 18.69
CA LEU A 642 -34.22 -17.05 18.68
C LEU A 642 -34.05 -15.68 18.01
N PRO A 643 -33.08 -14.85 18.45
CA PRO A 643 -32.70 -13.66 17.71
C PRO A 643 -32.31 -14.02 16.27
N LYS A 644 -32.60 -13.13 15.32
CA LYS A 644 -32.02 -13.23 13.97
C LYS A 644 -30.51 -13.16 14.08
N CYS A 645 -29.80 -14.00 13.33
CA CYS A 645 -28.38 -13.80 13.10
C CYS A 645 -28.15 -12.46 12.40
N LEU A 646 -27.01 -11.83 12.68
CA LEU A 646 -26.49 -10.76 11.83
C LEU A 646 -26.49 -11.26 10.38
N SER A 647 -26.94 -10.45 9.43
CA SER A 647 -26.88 -10.84 8.02
C SER A 647 -25.43 -11.07 7.65
N ASN A 648 -25.12 -12.23 7.07
CA ASN A 648 -23.78 -12.47 6.53
C ASN A 648 -23.49 -11.38 5.50
N ASP A 649 -22.53 -10.52 5.80
CA ASP A 649 -21.98 -9.61 4.81
C ASP A 649 -21.47 -10.46 3.64
N THR A 650 -22.04 -10.20 2.46
CA THR A 650 -21.53 -10.74 1.22
C THR A 650 -20.16 -10.12 1.03
N TYR A 651 -19.11 -10.85 1.40
CA TYR A 651 -17.74 -10.45 1.09
C TYR A 651 -17.68 -10.17 -0.41
N VAL A 652 -17.34 -8.93 -0.77
CA VAL A 652 -16.96 -8.61 -2.14
C VAL A 652 -15.84 -9.56 -2.51
N GLU A 653 -16.03 -10.32 -3.59
CA GLU A 653 -15.07 -11.33 -4.04
C GLU A 653 -13.67 -10.71 -4.04
N GLU A 654 -12.68 -11.41 -3.45
CA GLU A 654 -11.30 -11.01 -3.62
C GLU A 654 -11.02 -11.01 -5.13
N ILE A 655 -10.76 -9.82 -5.69
CA ILE A 655 -10.38 -9.71 -7.10
C ILE A 655 -9.14 -10.56 -7.29
N ASP A 656 -9.33 -11.66 -8.00
CA ASP A 656 -8.35 -12.72 -8.17
C ASP A 656 -7.05 -12.09 -8.68
N LYS A 657 -5.96 -12.23 -7.92
CA LYS A 657 -4.66 -11.68 -8.27
C LYS A 657 -4.19 -12.34 -9.55
N HIS A 658 -4.50 -11.71 -10.67
CA HIS A 658 -3.89 -12.02 -11.94
C HIS A 658 -2.42 -11.62 -11.84
N ASP A 659 -1.58 -12.60 -11.48
CA ASP A 659 -0.17 -12.58 -11.82
C ASP A 659 -0.09 -12.29 -13.31
N VAL A 660 0.40 -11.10 -13.66
CA VAL A 660 0.70 -10.73 -15.04
C VAL A 660 1.96 -11.48 -15.45
N VAL A 661 1.79 -12.78 -15.68
CA VAL A 661 2.70 -13.61 -16.45
C VAL A 661 2.76 -12.97 -17.84
N ALA A 662 3.97 -12.58 -18.25
CA ALA A 662 4.19 -11.97 -19.56
C ALA A 662 4.00 -13.01 -20.67
N SER A 663 2.75 -13.22 -21.11
CA SER A 663 2.43 -14.01 -22.28
C SER A 663 2.69 -13.20 -23.56
N GLN A 664 3.88 -13.38 -24.13
CA GLN A 664 4.15 -12.95 -25.50
C GLN A 664 3.30 -13.77 -26.49
N HIS A 665 2.09 -13.29 -26.80
CA HIS A 665 1.37 -13.73 -28.00
C HIS A 665 0.71 -12.55 -28.71
N THR A 666 1.27 -12.19 -29.86
CA THR A 666 0.65 -11.32 -30.85
C THR A 666 -0.57 -12.00 -31.47
N THR A 667 -1.76 -11.40 -31.34
CA THR A 667 -2.91 -11.74 -32.18
C THR A 667 -3.58 -10.47 -32.70
N ALA A 668 -3.92 -10.52 -33.99
CA ALA A 668 -4.35 -9.38 -34.78
C ALA A 668 -5.72 -8.82 -34.36
N SER A 669 -5.88 -7.52 -34.55
CA SER A 669 -7.17 -6.84 -34.61
C SER A 669 -8.07 -7.45 -35.69
N ASN A 670 -9.35 -7.70 -35.35
CA ASN A 670 -10.36 -8.11 -36.32
C ASN A 670 -11.62 -7.24 -36.19
N VAL A 671 -11.80 -6.37 -37.18
CA VAL A 671 -13.01 -5.58 -37.42
C VAL A 671 -14.16 -6.52 -37.79
N LYS A 672 -15.36 -6.32 -37.20
CA LYS A 672 -16.56 -7.07 -37.61
C LYS A 672 -17.18 -6.45 -38.87
N THR A 673 -17.16 -7.21 -39.96
CA THR A 673 -18.08 -7.06 -41.11
C THR A 673 -18.84 -8.37 -41.34
N SER A 674 -20.11 -8.28 -41.71
CA SER A 674 -21.14 -9.32 -41.64
C SER A 674 -21.16 -10.34 -42.79
N PHE A 675 -21.52 -11.62 -42.52
CA PHE A 675 -22.75 -12.33 -42.99
C PHE A 675 -22.75 -13.86 -42.69
N ASN A 676 -23.91 -14.52 -42.87
CA ASN A 676 -24.28 -15.89 -42.45
C ASN A 676 -23.72 -17.07 -43.28
N ALA A 677 -23.63 -18.29 -42.69
CA ALA A 677 -24.45 -19.47 -43.07
C ALA A 677 -24.12 -20.82 -42.35
N GLN A 678 -25.15 -21.39 -41.67
CA GLN A 678 -25.64 -22.80 -41.61
C GLN A 678 -24.78 -24.09 -41.39
N ASN A 679 -25.44 -25.02 -40.67
CA ASN A 679 -25.34 -26.52 -40.62
C ASN A 679 -24.19 -27.16 -39.79
N GLU A 680 -24.46 -27.96 -38.74
CA GLU A 680 -24.95 -29.37 -38.67
C GLU A 680 -23.87 -30.41 -39.12
N VAL A 681 -23.60 -31.59 -38.50
CA VAL A 681 -24.20 -32.37 -37.38
C VAL A 681 -23.29 -33.60 -36.99
N LEU A 682 -23.64 -34.34 -35.91
CA LEU A 682 -23.32 -35.79 -35.57
C LEU A 682 -22.08 -36.24 -34.73
N PHE A 683 -22.39 -37.13 -33.75
CA PHE A 683 -21.57 -38.04 -32.91
C PHE A 683 -21.24 -39.38 -33.67
N PRO A 684 -20.76 -40.57 -33.12
CA PRO A 684 -20.60 -41.02 -31.71
C PRO A 684 -19.49 -42.10 -31.28
N TYR A 685 -19.29 -42.24 -29.96
CA TYR A 685 -19.10 -43.46 -29.07
C TYR A 685 -18.04 -44.61 -29.16
N GLN A 686 -17.82 -45.23 -27.96
CA GLN A 686 -17.30 -46.59 -27.56
C GLN A 686 -15.76 -46.84 -27.56
N SER A 687 -15.00 -47.38 -26.57
CA SER A 687 -15.10 -48.36 -25.42
C SER A 687 -14.34 -49.69 -25.71
N SER A 688 -13.63 -50.45 -24.83
CA SER A 688 -13.34 -50.48 -23.36
C SER A 688 -12.27 -51.57 -23.01
N SER A 689 -12.06 -51.93 -21.71
CA SER A 689 -11.33 -53.11 -21.12
C SER A 689 -9.89 -52.92 -20.53
N ILE A 690 -9.34 -53.77 -19.63
CA ILE A 690 -9.73 -54.12 -18.22
C ILE A 690 -8.56 -54.87 -17.47
N SER A 691 -8.22 -54.47 -16.22
CA SER A 691 -7.46 -55.20 -15.14
C SER A 691 -6.00 -55.69 -15.42
N SER A 692 -5.06 -55.87 -14.45
CA SER A 692 -5.20 -56.43 -13.08
C SER A 692 -4.07 -56.14 -12.05
N VAL A 693 -4.46 -55.88 -10.78
CA VAL A 693 -3.82 -56.28 -9.47
C VAL A 693 -2.54 -55.59 -8.94
N LEU A 694 -2.75 -54.68 -7.95
CA LEU A 694 -2.09 -54.46 -6.63
C LEU A 694 -0.53 -54.44 -6.50
N GLU A 695 0.09 -53.57 -5.68
CA GLU A 695 -0.32 -53.13 -4.33
C GLU A 695 0.21 -51.73 -3.90
N VAL A 696 -0.51 -51.06 -2.98
CA VAL A 696 -0.17 -49.87 -2.16
C VAL A 696 0.37 -48.58 -2.83
N SER A 697 -0.54 -47.70 -3.25
CA SER A 697 -0.39 -46.22 -3.12
C SER A 697 -1.71 -45.48 -3.40
N ASN A 698 -2.02 -44.52 -2.53
CA ASN A 698 -2.92 -43.35 -2.69
C ASN A 698 -4.38 -43.48 -3.18
N ALA A 699 -5.22 -42.71 -2.47
CA ALA A 699 -6.37 -41.94 -2.94
C ALA A 699 -7.77 -42.60 -3.09
N ILE A 700 -8.72 -41.92 -2.42
CA ILE A 700 -10.13 -41.71 -2.78
C ILE A 700 -11.09 -42.92 -2.69
N LEU A 701 -12.11 -42.75 -1.85
CA LEU A 701 -13.40 -43.43 -1.97
C LEU A 701 -14.47 -42.43 -2.39
N THR A 702 -15.41 -42.88 -3.22
CA THR A 702 -16.59 -42.16 -3.70
C THR A 702 -17.55 -41.75 -2.58
N ILE A 703 -18.41 -40.76 -2.86
CA ILE A 703 -19.80 -40.62 -2.36
C ILE A 703 -20.67 -40.26 -3.58
N ASP A 704 -21.91 -40.76 -3.61
CA ASP A 704 -22.78 -40.87 -4.78
C ASP A 704 -23.29 -39.56 -5.40
N GLU A 705 -23.59 -39.64 -6.71
CA GLU A 705 -24.26 -38.61 -7.51
C GLU A 705 -25.76 -38.55 -7.20
N ASN A 706 -26.24 -37.46 -6.58
CA ASN A 706 -27.62 -36.98 -6.74
C ASN A 706 -27.86 -35.55 -6.18
N ASP A 707 -27.05 -34.57 -6.61
CA ASP A 707 -27.52 -33.20 -6.73
C ASP A 707 -26.70 -32.44 -7.79
N GLN A 708 -27.35 -31.90 -8.82
CA GLN A 708 -26.67 -31.18 -9.92
C GLN A 708 -26.83 -29.67 -9.75
N SER A 709 -25.94 -29.07 -8.96
CA SER A 709 -25.61 -27.64 -9.03
C SER A 709 -24.13 -27.47 -9.43
N LYS A 710 -23.82 -26.38 -10.14
CA LYS A 710 -22.51 -26.20 -10.80
C LYS A 710 -21.41 -25.98 -9.77
N GLY A 711 -20.30 -26.70 -9.92
CA GLY A 711 -19.26 -26.79 -8.89
C GLY A 711 -18.41 -25.53 -8.73
N GLU A 712 -18.43 -25.00 -7.52
CA GLU A 712 -17.35 -24.18 -6.95
C GLU A 712 -16.21 -25.10 -6.48
N ALA A 713 -14.99 -24.58 -6.44
CA ALA A 713 -13.84 -25.35 -5.95
C ALA A 713 -13.87 -25.42 -4.41
N LEU A 714 -14.05 -26.62 -3.85
CA LEU A 714 -14.04 -26.86 -2.41
C LEU A 714 -12.75 -26.33 -1.76
N ARG A 715 -12.90 -25.74 -0.57
CA ARG A 715 -11.82 -25.03 0.13
C ARG A 715 -10.80 -25.97 0.75
N LEU A 716 -11.22 -27.16 1.17
CA LEU A 716 -10.37 -28.19 1.77
C LEU A 716 -9.61 -29.01 0.72
N LYS A 717 -8.29 -29.15 0.92
CA LYS A 717 -7.36 -29.68 -0.10
C LYS A 717 -6.47 -30.83 0.39
N SER A 718 -6.62 -31.31 1.62
CA SER A 718 -5.90 -32.49 2.14
C SER A 718 -6.43 -33.81 1.57
N LEU A 719 -5.52 -34.78 1.42
CA LEU A 719 -5.83 -36.17 1.04
C LEU A 719 -6.44 -36.99 2.20
N LEU A 720 -6.37 -36.49 3.44
CA LEU A 720 -6.75 -37.20 4.67
C LEU A 720 -8.09 -36.69 5.23
N LEU A 721 -8.30 -35.37 5.20
CA LEU A 721 -9.63 -34.78 5.36
C LEU A 721 -10.38 -34.94 4.04
N LYS A 722 -10.80 -36.17 3.76
CA LYS A 722 -11.48 -36.58 2.54
C LYS A 722 -12.60 -35.59 2.20
N GLN A 723 -12.55 -35.03 0.99
CA GLN A 723 -13.48 -33.99 0.55
C GLN A 723 -14.95 -34.44 0.73
N SER A 724 -15.68 -33.64 1.50
CA SER A 724 -17.11 -33.80 1.79
C SER A 724 -17.72 -32.41 1.88
N LEU A 725 -18.88 -32.21 1.24
CA LEU A 725 -19.62 -30.96 1.28
C LEU A 725 -19.94 -30.54 2.74
N THR A 726 -20.14 -31.52 3.63
CA THR A 726 -20.36 -31.29 5.07
C THR A 726 -19.11 -30.75 5.76
N LEU A 727 -17.93 -31.29 5.43
CA LEU A 727 -16.65 -30.83 6.00
C LEU A 727 -16.26 -29.45 5.45
N ASP A 728 -16.51 -29.17 4.18
CA ASP A 728 -16.22 -27.86 3.58
C ASP A 728 -17.14 -26.76 4.16
N LYS A 729 -18.43 -27.06 4.34
CA LYS A 729 -19.35 -26.19 5.09
C LYS A 729 -18.94 -25.99 6.54
N LEU A 730 -18.37 -27.00 7.20
CA LEU A 730 -17.79 -26.87 8.55
C LEU A 730 -16.50 -26.05 8.58
N ALA A 731 -15.68 -26.11 7.53
CA ALA A 731 -14.51 -25.25 7.34
C ALA A 731 -14.92 -23.77 7.13
N ASN A 732 -15.97 -23.53 6.33
CA ASN A 732 -16.54 -22.21 6.09
C ASN A 732 -17.45 -21.68 7.22
N ARG A 733 -17.66 -22.46 8.29
CA ARG A 733 -18.55 -22.15 9.44
C ARG A 733 -20.04 -22.06 9.09
N GLU A 734 -20.46 -22.64 7.96
CA GLU A 734 -21.84 -22.70 7.46
C GLU A 734 -22.68 -23.83 8.08
N SER A 735 -22.08 -24.73 8.87
CA SER A 735 -22.74 -25.94 9.40
C SER A 735 -22.47 -26.17 10.89
N HIS A 736 -23.29 -27.02 11.52
CA HIS A 736 -23.23 -27.31 12.95
C HIS A 736 -22.04 -28.21 13.34
N SER A 737 -21.22 -27.66 14.21
CA SER A 737 -19.94 -28.18 14.67
C SER A 737 -20.01 -29.52 15.45
N TYR A 738 -19.13 -30.49 15.17
CA TYR A 738 -19.11 -31.79 15.87
C TYR A 738 -18.65 -31.67 17.33
N LYS A 739 -19.34 -32.39 18.22
CA LYS A 739 -19.14 -32.36 19.68
C LYS A 739 -19.31 -33.75 20.29
N LYS A 740 -19.06 -33.89 21.60
CA LYS A 740 -19.16 -35.19 22.28
C LYS A 740 -20.53 -35.86 22.06
N GLY A 741 -20.52 -37.07 21.51
CA GLY A 741 -21.72 -37.84 21.12
C GLY A 741 -22.20 -37.62 19.69
N SER A 742 -21.50 -36.82 18.88
CA SER A 742 -21.62 -36.84 17.41
C SER A 742 -20.97 -38.11 16.85
N ASN A 743 -21.60 -38.76 15.88
CA ASN A 743 -21.06 -39.92 15.19
C ASN A 743 -21.28 -39.79 13.68
N GLY A 744 -20.39 -40.37 12.89
CA GLY A 744 -20.42 -40.28 11.42
C GLY A 744 -19.05 -40.45 10.78
N GLN A 745 -19.03 -40.63 9.46
CA GLN A 745 -17.81 -40.92 8.72
C GLN A 745 -16.87 -39.70 8.64
N GLU A 746 -17.43 -38.49 8.68
CA GLU A 746 -16.68 -37.24 8.82
C GLU A 746 -15.89 -37.18 10.14
N VAL A 747 -16.45 -37.70 11.24
CA VAL A 747 -15.76 -37.78 12.54
C VAL A 747 -14.56 -38.72 12.46
N GLU A 748 -14.69 -39.82 11.71
CA GLU A 748 -13.61 -40.77 11.46
C GLU A 748 -12.44 -40.12 10.71
N TYR A 749 -12.70 -39.35 9.65
CA TYR A 749 -11.65 -38.62 8.91
C TYR A 749 -10.93 -37.59 9.78
N ILE A 750 -11.64 -36.90 10.68
CA ILE A 750 -11.04 -35.97 11.64
C ILE A 750 -10.16 -36.72 12.64
N GLN A 751 -10.59 -37.90 13.11
CA GLN A 751 -9.79 -38.75 13.99
C GLN A 751 -8.51 -39.26 13.30
N GLN A 752 -8.60 -39.65 12.02
CA GLN A 752 -7.44 -40.07 11.21
C GLN A 752 -6.44 -38.90 11.06
N ALA A 753 -6.91 -37.70 10.73
CA ALA A 753 -6.10 -36.48 10.65
C ALA A 753 -5.31 -36.20 11.95
N LEU A 754 -5.93 -36.35 13.12
CA LEU A 754 -5.27 -36.14 14.42
C LEU A 754 -4.18 -37.20 14.70
N LEU A 755 -4.41 -38.45 14.30
CA LEU A 755 -3.43 -39.53 14.47
C LEU A 755 -2.18 -39.30 13.61
N GLU A 756 -2.32 -38.80 12.39
CA GLU A 756 -1.17 -38.48 11.53
C GLU A 756 -0.37 -37.26 12.03
N LEU A 757 -1.03 -36.29 12.68
CA LEU A 757 -0.37 -35.22 13.44
C LEU A 757 0.25 -35.70 14.76
N GLY A 758 0.21 -37.01 15.06
CA GLY A 758 0.85 -37.63 16.21
C GLY A 758 0.08 -37.53 17.53
N LEU A 759 -1.21 -37.19 17.50
CA LEU A 759 -2.05 -37.06 18.69
C LEU A 759 -2.73 -38.39 19.08
N ASP A 760 -2.53 -38.83 20.32
CA ASP A 760 -3.00 -40.14 20.79
C ASP A 760 -4.50 -40.19 21.11
N LEU A 761 -5.31 -40.84 20.26
CA LEU A 761 -6.73 -41.11 20.50
C LEU A 761 -6.99 -42.31 21.43
N GLY A 762 -5.94 -42.97 21.92
CA GLY A 762 -6.02 -44.13 22.79
C GLY A 762 -6.53 -45.39 22.07
N LYS A 763 -6.96 -46.38 22.85
CA LYS A 763 -7.27 -47.75 22.37
C LYS A 763 -8.40 -47.88 21.32
N TYR A 764 -9.11 -46.80 21.01
CA TYR A 764 -10.25 -46.79 20.10
C TYR A 764 -9.87 -46.30 18.68
N GLY A 765 -8.79 -45.52 18.54
CA GLY A 765 -8.31 -45.03 17.24
C GLY A 765 -9.28 -44.06 16.58
N ALA A 766 -9.47 -44.21 15.27
CA ALA A 766 -10.51 -43.55 14.51
C ALA A 766 -11.69 -44.52 14.33
N ASP A 767 -12.73 -44.33 15.14
CA ASP A 767 -13.90 -45.20 15.25
C ASP A 767 -15.22 -44.54 14.79
N GLY A 768 -15.16 -43.27 14.38
CA GLY A 768 -16.30 -42.48 13.94
C GLY A 768 -17.20 -41.97 15.07
N ASP A 769 -16.86 -42.19 16.34
CA ASP A 769 -17.57 -41.62 17.50
C ASP A 769 -16.77 -40.50 18.16
N TYR A 770 -17.39 -39.34 18.34
CA TYR A 770 -16.77 -38.19 18.98
C TYR A 770 -16.74 -38.40 20.50
N GLY A 771 -15.81 -39.25 20.94
CA GLY A 771 -15.59 -39.58 22.34
C GLY A 771 -14.92 -38.46 23.14
N SER A 772 -14.71 -38.71 24.44
CA SER A 772 -13.95 -37.80 25.30
C SER A 772 -12.47 -37.68 24.91
N THR A 773 -11.89 -38.70 24.27
CA THR A 773 -10.49 -38.67 23.82
C THR A 773 -10.35 -37.84 22.55
N THR A 774 -11.21 -38.04 21.55
CA THR A 774 -11.33 -37.18 20.35
C THR A 774 -11.52 -35.72 20.74
N LYS A 775 -12.48 -35.46 21.64
CA LYS A 775 -12.69 -34.10 22.19
C LYS A 775 -11.40 -33.50 22.79
N ARG A 776 -10.64 -34.30 23.55
CA ARG A 776 -9.40 -33.85 24.19
C ARG A 776 -8.28 -33.60 23.17
N GLN A 777 -8.10 -34.48 22.18
CA GLN A 777 -7.05 -34.30 21.18
C GLN A 777 -7.37 -33.16 20.21
N ILE A 778 -8.64 -32.94 19.89
CA ILE A 778 -9.06 -31.74 19.13
C ILE A 778 -8.81 -30.49 19.97
N LYS A 779 -9.15 -30.47 21.26
CA LYS A 779 -8.79 -29.35 22.14
C LYS A 779 -7.27 -29.12 22.19
N LEU A 780 -6.45 -30.17 22.28
CA LEU A 780 -4.99 -30.04 22.29
C LEU A 780 -4.41 -29.58 20.95
N PHE A 781 -4.94 -30.06 19.82
CA PHE A 781 -4.64 -29.52 18.50
C PHE A 781 -5.00 -28.03 18.45
N GLN A 782 -6.22 -27.67 18.87
CA GLN A 782 -6.70 -26.30 18.89
C GLN A 782 -5.85 -25.35 19.78
N GLU A 783 -5.35 -25.82 20.92
CA GLU A 783 -4.49 -25.04 21.83
C GLU A 783 -3.05 -24.92 21.34
N SER A 784 -2.55 -25.92 20.63
CA SER A 784 -1.16 -25.92 20.13
C SER A 784 -1.05 -25.22 18.78
N TYR A 785 -1.96 -25.52 17.85
CA TYR A 785 -1.89 -25.13 16.44
C TYR A 785 -1.83 -23.60 16.24
N GLN A 786 -0.68 -23.14 15.77
CA GLN A 786 -0.52 -21.85 15.12
C GLN A 786 -0.73 -22.05 13.59
N PRO A 787 -0.99 -21.01 12.79
CA PRO A 787 -0.89 -21.05 11.32
C PRO A 787 0.53 -20.68 10.85
N THR A 788 1.02 -21.27 9.74
CA THR A 788 2.40 -21.10 9.23
C THR A 788 2.45 -20.20 8.03
N ASN A 789 1.43 -20.29 7.18
CA ASN A 789 1.26 -19.45 6.02
C ASN A 789 0.10 -18.49 6.22
N THR A 790 -0.11 -17.60 5.24
CA THR A 790 -1.32 -16.77 5.16
C THR A 790 -2.53 -17.62 4.81
N THR A 791 -3.01 -18.46 5.74
CA THR A 791 -4.39 -18.89 5.70
C THR A 791 -5.32 -17.70 5.98
N HIS A 792 -6.48 -17.77 5.35
CA HIS A 792 -7.46 -16.68 5.21
C HIS A 792 -7.71 -15.90 6.51
N LEU A 793 -7.75 -14.56 6.45
CA LEU A 793 -7.80 -13.60 7.57
C LEU A 793 -8.83 -13.84 8.69
N ALA A 794 -9.83 -14.70 8.47
CA ALA A 794 -10.82 -15.11 9.46
C ALA A 794 -10.37 -16.31 10.34
N TYR A 795 -9.16 -16.82 10.11
CA TYR A 795 -8.61 -17.97 10.81
C TYR A 795 -8.14 -17.60 12.22
N SER A 796 -9.03 -17.87 13.17
CA SER A 796 -8.70 -18.03 14.58
C SER A 796 -9.26 -19.37 15.01
N VAL A 797 -8.41 -20.21 15.61
CA VAL A 797 -8.92 -21.29 16.44
C VAL A 797 -9.38 -20.67 17.76
N GLY A 798 -10.70 -20.74 18.00
CA GLY A 798 -11.30 -20.19 19.22
C GLY A 798 -10.80 -20.87 20.49
N ALA A 799 -11.07 -20.25 21.64
CA ALA A 799 -10.69 -20.76 22.96
C ALA A 799 -11.10 -22.24 23.11
N ALA A 800 -10.09 -23.11 23.22
CA ALA A 800 -10.24 -24.49 22.81
C ALA A 800 -11.33 -25.24 23.59
N ASP A 801 -12.41 -25.52 22.87
CA ASP A 801 -13.66 -26.06 23.39
C ASP A 801 -13.79 -27.55 23.11
N GLY A 802 -12.90 -28.10 22.28
CA GLY A 802 -12.96 -29.47 21.78
C GLY A 802 -14.19 -29.71 20.91
N ILE A 803 -14.51 -28.75 20.03
CA ILE A 803 -15.61 -28.80 19.06
C ILE A 803 -15.05 -28.52 17.66
N VAL A 804 -15.46 -29.30 16.65
CA VAL A 804 -15.00 -29.14 15.26
C VAL A 804 -15.89 -28.17 14.51
N GLY A 805 -15.35 -27.05 14.02
CA GLY A 805 -16.09 -26.14 13.13
C GLY A 805 -15.74 -24.66 13.27
N GLN A 806 -14.75 -24.30 14.10
CA GLN A 806 -14.19 -22.94 14.17
C GLN A 806 -12.79 -22.93 13.57
N GLY A 807 -12.68 -23.06 12.26
CA GLY A 807 -11.40 -23.15 11.54
C GLY A 807 -10.63 -24.46 11.77
N THR A 808 -10.95 -25.26 12.79
CA THR A 808 -10.26 -26.52 13.13
C THR A 808 -10.04 -27.46 11.95
N ILE A 809 -11.00 -27.56 11.03
CA ILE A 809 -10.88 -28.39 9.82
C ILE A 809 -9.85 -27.81 8.83
N LEU A 810 -9.87 -26.50 8.57
CA LEU A 810 -8.84 -25.81 7.77
C LEU A 810 -7.46 -25.86 8.43
N GLY A 811 -7.39 -25.86 9.76
CA GLY A 811 -6.12 -26.01 10.49
C GLY A 811 -5.55 -27.40 10.37
N LEU A 812 -6.38 -28.43 10.49
CA LEU A 812 -5.96 -29.81 10.25
C LEU A 812 -5.53 -29.98 8.78
N ASP A 813 -6.19 -29.30 7.83
CA ASP A 813 -5.81 -29.25 6.41
C ASP A 813 -4.40 -28.64 6.23
N GLU A 814 -4.17 -27.40 6.70
CA GLU A 814 -2.87 -26.71 6.63
C GLU A 814 -1.77 -27.46 7.40
N ALA A 815 -2.06 -27.99 8.59
CA ALA A 815 -1.12 -28.78 9.40
C ALA A 815 -0.60 -30.03 8.67
N LEU A 816 -1.49 -30.75 7.99
CA LEU A 816 -1.18 -31.97 7.24
C LEU A 816 -0.50 -31.67 5.90
N VAL A 817 -0.77 -30.51 5.30
CA VAL A 817 -0.12 -30.07 4.06
C VAL A 817 1.31 -29.55 4.30
N GLU A 818 1.59 -28.90 5.44
CA GLU A 818 2.85 -28.14 5.63
C GLU A 818 3.91 -28.76 6.57
N GLY A 819 3.62 -29.83 7.34
CA GLY A 819 4.67 -30.60 8.03
C GLY A 819 5.47 -29.82 9.09
N TRP A 820 4.78 -29.35 10.12
CA TRP A 820 5.21 -28.30 11.05
C TRP A 820 6.52 -28.46 11.85
N ARG A 821 7.17 -27.31 12.14
CA ARG A 821 8.11 -27.07 13.26
C ARG A 821 7.86 -25.70 13.90
N TYR A 822 7.92 -25.62 15.23
CA TYR A 822 7.45 -24.45 16.02
C TYR A 822 8.48 -23.36 16.33
N HIS A 823 7.98 -22.12 16.46
CA HIS A 823 8.59 -21.03 17.23
C HIS A 823 7.54 -20.40 18.17
N GLN A 824 7.97 -19.89 19.32
CA GLN A 824 7.09 -19.50 20.43
C GLN A 824 7.43 -18.09 20.93
N LEU A 825 6.43 -17.19 20.97
CA LEU A 825 6.54 -15.89 21.64
C LEU A 825 6.79 -16.10 23.13
N THR A 826 8.03 -15.94 23.55
CA THR A 826 8.50 -16.25 24.91
C THR A 826 8.78 -14.95 25.68
N VAL A 827 7.90 -14.63 26.62
CA VAL A 827 8.21 -13.63 27.66
C VAL A 827 9.38 -14.17 28.49
N ASN A 828 10.49 -13.43 28.56
CA ASN A 828 11.65 -13.85 29.35
C ASN A 828 11.41 -13.61 30.85
N TRP A 829 10.78 -14.58 31.52
CA TRP A 829 10.48 -14.50 32.94
C TRP A 829 11.72 -14.35 33.84
N ALA A 830 12.90 -14.77 33.38
CA ALA A 830 14.16 -14.50 34.07
C ALA A 830 14.45 -12.99 34.23
N ASP A 831 13.97 -12.14 33.33
CA ASP A 831 14.16 -10.68 33.36
C ASP A 831 12.94 -9.93 33.98
N SER A 832 11.91 -10.65 34.44
CA SER A 832 10.77 -10.07 35.20
C SER A 832 11.17 -9.64 36.62
N GLU A 833 10.35 -8.83 37.31
CA GLU A 833 10.58 -8.50 38.74
C GLU A 833 10.80 -9.76 39.60
N PHE A 834 10.07 -10.84 39.32
CA PHE A 834 10.22 -12.14 39.97
C PHE A 834 11.57 -12.80 39.69
N GLY A 835 11.99 -12.88 38.42
CA GLY A 835 13.30 -13.43 38.05
C GLY A 835 14.46 -12.61 38.60
N LEU A 836 14.36 -11.27 38.54
CA LEU A 836 15.34 -10.33 39.07
C LEU A 836 15.45 -10.40 40.60
N PHE A 837 14.34 -10.45 41.32
CA PHE A 837 14.33 -10.56 42.78
C PHE A 837 14.89 -11.91 43.24
N LEU A 838 14.47 -13.01 42.61
CA LEU A 838 14.92 -14.36 42.94
C LEU A 838 16.43 -14.54 42.68
N GLY A 839 16.89 -14.17 41.49
CA GLY A 839 18.33 -14.22 41.16
C GLY A 839 19.16 -13.30 42.06
N ASN A 840 18.62 -12.16 42.52
CA ASN A 840 19.31 -11.29 43.47
C ASN A 840 19.55 -11.99 44.81
N VAL A 841 18.57 -12.73 45.32
CA VAL A 841 18.69 -13.45 46.60
C VAL A 841 19.58 -14.70 46.48
N GLU A 842 19.48 -15.44 45.38
CA GLU A 842 20.22 -16.70 45.18
C GLU A 842 21.67 -16.50 44.74
N SER A 843 21.97 -15.44 43.98
CA SER A 843 23.29 -15.23 43.37
C SER A 843 23.74 -13.77 43.22
N ASN A 844 23.02 -12.79 43.77
CA ASN A 844 23.21 -11.37 43.43
C ASN A 844 23.07 -11.10 41.91
N ASN A 845 22.20 -11.88 41.23
CA ASN A 845 22.01 -11.94 39.78
C ASN A 845 23.25 -12.31 38.95
N ASP A 846 24.33 -12.83 39.57
CA ASP A 846 25.52 -13.30 38.87
C ASP A 846 25.25 -14.67 38.22
N TYR A 847 25.45 -14.73 36.89
CA TYR A 847 25.33 -15.95 36.08
C TYR A 847 26.52 -16.90 36.23
N SER A 848 27.63 -16.44 36.83
CA SER A 848 28.82 -17.25 37.13
C SER A 848 28.96 -17.60 38.62
N ALA A 849 27.94 -17.31 39.43
CA ALA A 849 27.89 -17.74 40.83
C ALA A 849 27.82 -19.26 40.99
N TYR A 850 28.47 -19.79 42.02
CA TYR A 850 28.31 -21.18 42.44
C TYR A 850 28.64 -21.40 43.92
N ASN A 851 27.97 -22.38 44.53
CA ASN A 851 28.24 -22.83 45.88
C ASN A 851 29.21 -24.03 45.89
N LYS A 852 30.23 -23.99 46.76
CA LYS A 852 31.25 -25.05 46.92
C LYS A 852 30.80 -26.15 47.88
N THR A 853 31.16 -27.40 47.59
CA THR A 853 30.85 -28.57 48.45
C THR A 853 32.00 -29.06 49.33
N LYS A 854 33.21 -28.48 49.22
CA LYS A 854 34.38 -28.79 50.07
C LYS A 854 34.90 -27.53 50.76
N GLY A 855 34.99 -27.57 52.09
CA GLY A 855 35.70 -26.55 52.86
C GLY A 855 37.22 -26.61 52.64
N GLY A 856 37.88 -25.44 52.62
CA GLY A 856 39.34 -25.34 52.59
C GLY A 856 40.00 -25.11 51.22
N LEU A 857 39.27 -25.21 50.11
CA LEU A 857 39.81 -24.87 48.78
C LEU A 857 39.72 -23.36 48.51
N ARG A 858 40.87 -22.73 48.21
CA ARG A 858 40.99 -21.29 47.86
C ARG A 858 39.94 -20.89 46.82
N SER A 859 39.47 -19.65 46.90
CA SER A 859 38.67 -19.02 45.85
C SER A 859 39.48 -18.99 44.55
N PHE A 860 39.04 -19.79 43.56
CA PHE A 860 39.37 -19.52 42.17
C PHE A 860 38.54 -18.29 41.76
N TYR A 861 39.04 -17.11 42.12
CA TYR A 861 38.66 -15.90 41.41
C TYR A 861 39.01 -16.15 39.93
N ASN A 862 38.03 -16.01 39.03
CA ASN A 862 38.05 -16.24 37.57
C ASN A 862 37.52 -17.60 37.03
N THR A 863 36.76 -18.41 37.78
CA THR A 863 35.93 -19.46 37.14
C THR A 863 34.64 -18.84 36.58
N ASP A 864 34.68 -18.36 35.35
CA ASP A 864 33.50 -17.87 34.62
C ASP A 864 32.69 -19.04 34.02
N LEU A 865 31.59 -19.40 34.67
CA LEU A 865 30.69 -20.46 34.22
C LEU A 865 30.04 -20.13 32.87
N THR A 866 29.84 -18.84 32.55
CA THR A 866 29.22 -18.45 31.27
C THR A 866 30.10 -18.78 30.06
N SER A 867 31.42 -18.89 30.26
CA SER A 867 32.40 -19.34 29.27
C SER A 867 32.64 -20.86 29.28
N MET A 868 31.97 -21.64 30.15
CA MET A 868 32.07 -23.10 30.22
C MET A 868 30.93 -23.79 29.48
N THR A 869 31.20 -24.92 28.82
CA THR A 869 30.16 -25.78 28.26
C THR A 869 29.35 -26.47 29.36
N ILE A 870 28.09 -26.81 29.08
CA ILE A 870 27.22 -27.52 30.03
C ILE A 870 27.85 -28.85 30.49
N VAL A 871 28.57 -29.60 29.61
CA VAL A 871 29.34 -30.79 30.03
C VAL A 871 30.37 -30.45 31.10
N GLN A 872 31.12 -29.35 30.95
CA GLN A 872 32.14 -28.94 31.92
C GLN A 872 31.51 -28.47 33.24
N VAL A 873 30.35 -27.81 33.20
CA VAL A 873 29.60 -27.43 34.41
C VAL A 873 29.02 -28.67 35.13
N GLN A 874 28.47 -29.64 34.38
CA GLN A 874 28.07 -30.94 34.91
C GLN A 874 29.26 -31.70 35.54
N GLU A 875 30.46 -31.58 34.95
CA GLU A 875 31.67 -32.18 35.50
C GLU A 875 32.09 -31.52 36.82
N LEU A 876 32.10 -30.19 36.93
CA LEU A 876 32.33 -29.48 38.22
C LEU A 876 31.34 -29.90 39.31
N GLN A 877 30.08 -30.14 38.92
CA GLN A 877 29.04 -30.66 39.82
C GLN A 877 29.28 -32.13 40.21
N ARG A 878 29.77 -32.95 39.28
CA ARG A 878 30.11 -34.37 39.50
C ARG A 878 31.35 -34.53 40.40
N THR A 879 32.38 -33.71 40.22
CA THR A 879 33.61 -33.72 41.05
C THR A 879 33.41 -33.06 42.42
N ARG A 880 32.27 -32.41 42.65
CA ARG A 880 31.93 -31.62 43.85
C ARG A 880 32.86 -30.43 44.07
N GLU A 881 33.25 -29.78 42.98
CA GLU A 881 33.93 -28.48 42.99
C GLU A 881 32.90 -27.34 43.06
N ALA A 882 31.78 -27.51 42.35
CA ALA A 882 30.55 -26.76 42.54
C ALA A 882 29.41 -27.72 42.95
N PHE A 883 28.33 -27.20 43.53
CA PHE A 883 27.12 -27.97 43.83
C PHE A 883 25.88 -27.34 43.20
N ALA A 884 25.57 -26.11 43.59
CA ALA A 884 24.58 -25.27 42.94
C ALA A 884 25.29 -24.24 42.05
N VAL A 885 24.79 -24.01 40.84
CA VAL A 885 25.47 -23.20 39.80
C VAL A 885 24.52 -22.23 39.11
N GLY A 886 25.07 -21.09 38.67
CA GLY A 886 24.37 -20.08 37.90
C GLY A 886 23.45 -19.18 38.71
N ARG A 887 22.76 -18.28 37.98
CA ARG A 887 21.88 -17.23 38.54
C ARG A 887 20.77 -17.77 39.45
N PHE A 888 20.27 -18.96 39.13
CA PHE A 888 19.18 -19.62 39.86
C PHE A 888 19.63 -20.86 40.66
N GLN A 889 20.93 -20.96 41.00
CA GLN A 889 21.49 -21.98 41.90
C GLN A 889 21.05 -23.42 41.57
N LEU A 890 21.16 -23.80 40.28
CA LEU A 890 20.75 -25.12 39.79
C LEU A 890 21.58 -26.24 40.40
N ILE A 891 20.94 -27.15 41.12
CA ILE A 891 21.58 -28.39 41.63
C ILE A 891 21.73 -29.44 40.50
N PRO A 892 22.62 -30.45 40.63
CA PRO A 892 23.01 -31.30 39.49
C PRO A 892 21.84 -32.06 38.87
N SER A 893 20.97 -32.64 39.71
CA SER A 893 19.77 -33.36 39.28
C SER A 893 18.73 -32.47 38.58
N THR A 894 18.74 -31.17 38.86
CA THR A 894 17.81 -30.21 38.23
C THR A 894 18.37 -29.74 36.89
N LEU A 895 19.68 -29.50 36.80
CA LEU A 895 20.35 -29.21 35.53
C LEU A 895 20.24 -30.40 34.56
N ASP A 896 20.53 -31.63 35.01
CA ASP A 896 20.38 -32.85 34.21
C ASP A 896 18.96 -33.04 33.67
N ALA A 897 17.96 -32.85 34.52
CA ALA A 897 16.56 -33.00 34.14
C ALA A 897 16.10 -31.88 33.19
N ALA A 898 16.54 -30.63 33.40
CA ALA A 898 16.27 -29.52 32.49
C ALA A 898 16.82 -29.78 31.09
N ILE A 899 18.09 -30.18 31.00
CA ILE A 899 18.77 -30.49 29.74
C ILE A 899 18.03 -31.62 28.99
N LYS A 900 17.65 -32.68 29.70
CA LYS A 900 16.91 -33.81 29.11
C LYS A 900 15.51 -33.41 28.64
N GLN A 901 14.79 -32.62 29.45
CA GLN A 901 13.41 -32.23 29.17
C GLN A 901 13.30 -31.21 28.03
N LEU A 902 14.22 -30.24 27.98
CA LEU A 902 14.28 -29.19 26.96
C LEU A 902 15.16 -29.56 25.75
N ASN A 903 15.71 -30.77 25.73
CA ASN A 903 16.60 -31.28 24.68
C ASN A 903 17.79 -30.35 24.35
N ILE A 904 18.42 -29.76 25.37
CA ILE A 904 19.52 -28.81 25.22
C ILE A 904 20.82 -29.55 24.88
N ASP A 905 21.52 -29.14 23.81
CA ASP A 905 22.85 -29.67 23.51
C ASP A 905 23.85 -29.30 24.62
N LYS A 906 24.38 -30.32 25.28
CA LYS A 906 25.36 -30.21 26.37
C LYS A 906 26.69 -29.55 25.96
N LYS A 907 26.96 -29.42 24.65
CA LYS A 907 28.14 -28.68 24.14
C LYS A 907 27.95 -27.17 24.14
N LYS A 908 26.72 -26.65 24.32
CA LYS A 908 26.48 -25.20 24.45
C LYS A 908 27.13 -24.64 25.72
N LEU A 909 27.50 -23.37 25.67
CA LEU A 909 27.97 -22.61 26.82
C LEU A 909 26.84 -22.39 27.83
N PHE A 910 27.13 -22.46 29.12
CA PHE A 910 26.19 -22.23 30.22
C PHE A 910 26.00 -20.73 30.50
N ASN A 911 25.75 -19.96 29.44
CA ASN A 911 25.62 -18.51 29.45
C ASN A 911 24.22 -18.02 29.85
N LYS A 912 24.00 -16.68 29.85
CA LYS A 912 22.70 -16.05 30.17
C LYS A 912 21.53 -16.74 29.47
N THR A 913 21.61 -16.89 28.15
CA THR A 913 20.54 -17.46 27.34
C THR A 913 20.17 -18.87 27.79
N VAL A 914 21.16 -19.75 28.00
CA VAL A 914 20.90 -21.13 28.46
C VAL A 914 20.29 -21.15 29.87
N GLN A 915 20.80 -20.32 30.79
CA GLN A 915 20.28 -20.27 32.16
C GLN A 915 18.86 -19.70 32.23
N ASP A 916 18.55 -18.68 31.42
CA ASP A 916 17.21 -18.09 31.30
C ASP A 916 16.22 -19.07 30.66
N THR A 917 16.61 -19.78 29.59
CA THR A 917 15.80 -20.87 28.99
C THR A 917 15.48 -21.96 30.02
N ILE A 918 16.46 -22.39 30.82
CA ILE A 918 16.22 -23.38 31.89
C ILE A 918 15.27 -22.82 32.96
N PHE A 919 15.36 -21.53 33.30
CA PHE A 919 14.45 -20.89 34.24
C PHE A 919 13.01 -20.84 33.71
N ASN A 920 12.81 -20.24 32.52
CA ASN A 920 11.51 -20.06 31.90
C ASN A 920 10.85 -21.41 31.58
N ASP A 921 11.55 -22.26 30.85
CA ASP A 921 10.91 -23.36 30.13
C ASP A 921 10.95 -24.67 30.93
N TYR A 922 11.86 -24.78 31.91
CA TYR A 922 11.91 -25.93 32.80
C TYR A 922 11.50 -25.61 34.25
N LEU A 923 12.13 -24.65 34.94
CA LEU A 923 11.87 -24.43 36.36
C LEU A 923 10.42 -24.00 36.62
N ILE A 924 9.93 -22.97 35.94
CA ILE A 924 8.60 -22.41 36.22
C ILE A 924 7.49 -23.01 35.35
N ARG A 925 7.78 -23.48 34.13
CA ARG A 925 6.79 -24.15 33.26
C ARG A 925 6.61 -25.64 33.56
N VAL A 926 7.69 -26.42 33.67
CA VAL A 926 7.60 -27.90 33.83
C VAL A 926 7.67 -28.33 35.30
N LYS A 927 8.66 -27.85 36.05
CA LYS A 927 8.95 -28.32 37.42
C LYS A 927 8.02 -27.71 38.47
N ARG A 928 7.55 -26.47 38.25
CA ARG A 928 6.67 -25.70 39.15
C ARG A 928 5.55 -24.94 38.41
N PRO A 929 4.67 -25.63 37.65
CA PRO A 929 3.67 -25.00 36.76
C PRO A 929 2.71 -24.02 37.44
N HIS A 930 2.48 -24.14 38.75
CA HIS A 930 1.67 -23.16 39.50
C HIS A 930 2.26 -21.74 39.49
N ILE A 931 3.59 -21.59 39.36
CA ILE A 931 4.23 -20.28 39.26
C ILE A 931 3.85 -19.63 37.92
N ILE A 932 4.04 -20.33 36.79
CA ILE A 932 3.70 -19.76 35.49
C ILE A 932 2.19 -19.58 35.31
N SER A 933 1.37 -20.49 35.81
CA SER A 933 -0.10 -20.38 35.77
C SER A 933 -0.62 -19.17 36.55
N TYR A 934 0.06 -18.74 37.62
CA TYR A 934 -0.28 -17.48 38.27
C TYR A 934 0.20 -16.25 37.47
N LEU A 935 1.37 -16.33 36.83
CA LEU A 935 2.00 -15.21 36.13
C LEU A 935 1.38 -14.89 34.75
N GLU A 936 0.94 -15.92 34.02
CA GLU A 936 0.37 -15.82 32.66
C GLU A 936 -1.16 -15.96 32.61
N SER A 937 -1.78 -16.60 33.61
CA SER A 937 -3.23 -16.88 33.61
C SER A 937 -3.88 -16.69 34.99
N ASP A 938 -4.99 -17.36 35.28
CA ASP A 938 -5.83 -17.20 36.48
C ASP A 938 -5.43 -18.11 37.66
N GLY A 939 -4.21 -18.69 37.62
CA GLY A 939 -3.71 -19.59 38.66
C GLY A 939 -3.70 -18.98 40.08
N SER A 940 -3.69 -19.84 41.09
CA SER A 940 -3.69 -19.46 42.51
C SER A 940 -2.36 -18.85 42.95
N LEU A 941 -2.43 -17.66 43.57
CA LEU A 941 -1.27 -16.98 44.17
C LEU A 941 -0.68 -17.77 45.34
N GLU A 942 -1.52 -18.47 46.11
CA GLU A 942 -1.10 -19.26 47.26
C GLU A 942 -0.34 -20.52 46.81
N ASP A 943 -0.81 -21.17 45.74
CA ASP A 943 -0.11 -22.30 45.13
C ASP A 943 1.22 -21.87 44.47
N ALA A 944 1.27 -20.68 43.86
CA ALA A 944 2.49 -20.12 43.30
C ALA A 944 3.55 -19.82 44.38
N ILE A 945 3.17 -19.20 45.51
CA ILE A 945 4.05 -18.96 46.66
C ILE A 945 4.57 -20.29 47.24
N TYR A 946 3.69 -21.28 47.39
CA TYR A 946 4.08 -22.58 47.93
C TYR A 946 4.94 -23.40 46.95
N ALA A 947 4.72 -23.26 45.64
CA ALA A 947 5.55 -23.85 44.60
C ALA A 947 6.95 -23.21 44.55
N TRP A 948 7.07 -21.89 44.75
CA TRP A 948 8.34 -21.19 44.92
C TRP A 948 9.11 -21.75 46.12
N ALA A 949 8.49 -21.80 47.31
CA ALA A 949 9.12 -22.31 48.53
C ALA A 949 9.55 -23.81 48.45
N LYS A 950 8.93 -24.59 47.57
CA LYS A 950 9.30 -25.98 47.26
C LYS A 950 10.46 -26.14 46.28
N GLU A 951 10.92 -25.06 45.66
CA GLU A 951 12.00 -25.08 44.68
C GLU A 951 13.26 -24.41 45.23
N PHE A 952 13.10 -23.30 45.95
CA PHE A 952 14.20 -22.49 46.47
C PHE A 952 14.20 -22.51 47.99
N ALA A 953 15.30 -22.98 48.60
CA ALA A 953 15.40 -23.10 50.06
C ALA A 953 15.41 -21.73 50.78
N SER A 954 15.75 -20.66 50.06
CA SER A 954 15.67 -19.27 50.51
C SER A 954 14.23 -18.77 50.70
N ALA A 955 13.23 -19.42 50.09
CA ALA A 955 11.83 -19.02 50.18
C ALA A 955 11.12 -19.65 51.39
N GLY A 956 10.51 -18.82 52.22
CA GLY A 956 9.80 -19.22 53.43
C GLY A 956 8.39 -19.76 53.16
N VAL A 957 8.00 -20.83 53.87
CA VAL A 957 6.68 -21.45 53.76
C VAL A 957 5.68 -20.73 54.67
N GLU A 958 4.45 -20.55 54.17
CA GLU A 958 3.37 -19.91 54.91
C GLU A 958 2.86 -20.78 56.08
N LYS A 959 2.38 -20.14 57.15
CA LYS A 959 1.94 -20.82 58.37
C LYS A 959 0.79 -21.79 58.05
N GLY A 960 0.90 -23.03 58.53
CA GLY A 960 -0.11 -24.07 58.30
C GLY A 960 0.15 -24.95 57.07
N GLN A 961 1.03 -24.54 56.15
CA GLN A 961 1.46 -25.38 55.03
C GLN A 961 2.45 -26.46 55.49
N LYS A 962 2.52 -27.57 54.74
CA LYS A 962 3.45 -28.66 55.02
C LYS A 962 4.88 -28.30 54.57
N ILE A 963 5.86 -28.65 55.39
CA ILE A 963 7.28 -28.64 55.04
C ILE A 963 7.78 -30.09 54.91
N SER A 964 9.07 -30.28 54.62
CA SER A 964 9.67 -31.61 54.50
C SER A 964 9.42 -32.47 55.75
N LYS A 965 9.42 -33.80 55.56
CA LYS A 965 9.16 -34.79 56.63
C LYS A 965 7.78 -34.63 57.31
N ASN A 966 6.77 -34.13 56.59
CA ASN A 966 5.38 -33.96 57.05
C ASN A 966 5.18 -33.04 58.28
N ARG A 967 6.15 -32.17 58.61
CA ARG A 967 5.95 -31.12 59.60
C ARG A 967 5.08 -29.99 59.04
N ILE A 968 4.49 -29.19 59.91
CA ILE A 968 3.72 -27.98 59.55
C ILE A 968 4.58 -26.75 59.86
N ALA A 969 4.66 -25.80 58.93
CA ALA A 969 5.38 -24.54 59.13
C ALA A 969 4.70 -23.67 60.19
N GLN A 970 5.49 -23.09 61.09
CA GLN A 970 5.03 -22.02 61.98
C GLN A 970 4.93 -20.66 61.27
N GLY A 971 5.48 -20.57 60.05
CA GLY A 971 5.44 -19.41 59.16
C GLY A 971 6.82 -18.78 58.97
N GLY A 972 7.26 -18.63 57.71
CA GLY A 972 8.55 -18.05 57.35
C GLY A 972 9.75 -19.00 57.48
N GLU A 973 9.53 -20.27 57.82
CA GLU A 973 10.56 -21.32 57.80
C GLU A 973 10.81 -21.82 56.37
N SER A 974 12.04 -22.20 56.03
CA SER A 974 12.32 -22.89 54.74
C SER A 974 11.51 -24.20 54.63
N TYR A 975 11.10 -24.58 53.42
CA TYR A 975 10.48 -25.90 53.17
C TYR A 975 11.39 -27.07 53.63
N TYR A 976 12.69 -26.84 53.73
CA TYR A 976 13.69 -27.80 54.21
C TYR A 976 14.14 -27.55 55.67
N SER A 977 13.34 -26.84 56.47
CA SER A 977 13.58 -26.59 57.90
C SER A 977 13.60 -27.89 58.71
N GLY A 978 14.68 -28.10 59.48
CA GLY A 978 14.90 -29.31 60.28
C GLY A 978 16.20 -30.07 59.94
N ASP A 979 16.86 -29.72 58.84
CA ASP A 979 18.11 -30.35 58.39
C ASP A 979 19.39 -29.58 58.81
N GLY A 980 19.26 -28.66 59.78
CA GLY A 980 20.37 -27.96 60.44
C GLY A 980 21.06 -26.83 59.64
N LEU A 981 20.97 -26.83 58.31
CA LEU A 981 21.73 -25.91 57.44
C LEU A 981 20.88 -24.91 56.64
N ASN A 982 19.58 -25.17 56.45
CA ASN A 982 18.71 -24.36 55.59
C ASN A 982 17.91 -23.33 56.39
N LYS A 983 18.00 -22.05 55.99
CA LYS A 983 17.18 -20.94 56.50
C LYS A 983 16.53 -20.23 55.32
N ALA A 984 15.29 -19.76 55.50
CA ALA A 984 14.66 -18.87 54.54
C ALA A 984 15.23 -17.45 54.72
N HIS A 985 15.38 -16.76 53.59
CA HIS A 985 15.81 -15.37 53.47
C HIS A 985 14.71 -14.48 52.89
N ILE A 986 13.68 -15.07 52.26
CA ILE A 986 12.51 -14.39 51.69
C ILE A 986 11.27 -14.80 52.48
N SER A 987 10.50 -13.83 52.98
CA SER A 987 9.23 -14.11 53.65
C SER A 987 8.08 -14.38 52.65
N PRO A 988 7.02 -15.12 53.05
CA PRO A 988 5.80 -15.27 52.24
C PRO A 988 5.18 -13.94 51.80
N LYS A 989 5.32 -12.89 52.63
CA LYS A 989 4.80 -11.55 52.34
C LYS A 989 5.54 -10.88 51.18
N GLU A 990 6.85 -11.01 51.12
CA GLU A 990 7.68 -10.47 50.04
C GLU A 990 7.41 -11.22 48.73
N MET A 991 7.34 -12.56 48.77
CA MET A 991 6.98 -13.38 47.61
C MET A 991 5.63 -12.99 47.03
N LYS A 992 4.62 -12.75 47.89
CA LYS A 992 3.29 -12.28 47.47
C LYS A 992 3.36 -10.95 46.72
N GLN A 993 4.15 -9.99 47.20
CA GLN A 993 4.30 -8.68 46.55
C GLN A 993 5.02 -8.78 45.20
N VAL A 994 6.10 -9.56 45.12
CA VAL A 994 6.89 -9.74 43.90
C VAL A 994 6.09 -10.44 42.79
N LEU A 995 5.35 -11.51 43.13
CA LEU A 995 4.46 -12.18 42.19
C LEU A 995 3.32 -11.27 41.72
N LEU A 996 2.68 -10.51 42.61
CA LEU A 996 1.61 -9.56 42.26
C LEU A 996 2.04 -8.50 41.24
N LYS A 997 3.29 -8.03 41.31
CA LYS A 997 3.84 -7.08 40.34
C LYS A 997 4.31 -7.72 39.05
N SER A 998 4.79 -8.96 39.11
CA SER A 998 5.33 -9.68 37.95
C SER A 998 4.24 -10.26 37.05
N LYS A 999 3.04 -10.51 37.59
CA LYS A 999 1.91 -11.02 36.81
C LYS A 999 1.62 -10.13 35.62
N ILE A 1000 1.48 -10.72 34.43
CA ILE A 1000 0.98 -10.00 33.26
C ILE A 1000 -0.42 -9.50 33.60
N LYS A 1001 -0.58 -8.18 33.69
CA LYS A 1001 -1.89 -7.57 33.61
C LYS A 1001 -2.41 -7.85 32.21
N ALA A 1002 -3.58 -8.47 32.10
CA ALA A 1002 -4.30 -8.50 30.84
C ALA A 1002 -4.55 -7.04 30.41
N SER A 1003 -3.74 -6.57 29.47
CA SER A 1003 -4.11 -5.44 28.62
C SER A 1003 -5.35 -5.85 27.85
N LYS A 1004 -6.40 -5.02 27.94
CA LYS A 1004 -7.58 -5.15 27.09
C LYS A 1004 -7.22 -5.08 25.61
#